data_AF-A0A9E0GMT6-F1
#
_entry.id   AF-A0A9E0GMT6-F1
#
_cell.length_a   1.000
_cell.length_b   1.000
_cell.length_c   1.000
_cell.angle_alpha   90.00
_cell.angle_beta   90.00
_cell.angle_gamma   90.00
#
_symmetry.space_group_name_H-M   'P 1'
#
loop_
_entity.id
_entity.type
_entity.pdbx_description
1 polymer ?
#
loop_
_entity_poly.entity_id
_entity_poly.type
_entity_poly.pdbx_seq_one_letter_code
_entity_poly.pdbx_strand_id
1 'polypeptide(L)'
;MNPLLLADGTIEDEELRAIFHSESEEHLHGLDEGLLFLETNLTHAATLQELFRHAHNLKGTARMLGLEDLGSIAHHFEDVLGAAQRGERVLAQPEISHLSHYIDPMRQLALHAVNGSVAQVDVDDVLRQLQGTTEQETPPAQPTIIPQDSPTQTVQPVFEPPVAAPIMAPPPQPVANPIAQPAPVRSQLDTIRVTSQKLDALMTQIGELVVTNIRLSRRMAEMDEMVAAFEEWGRAEKSTTPRASQDLEADNPLAQGIAEMGQRMTTTRNRVYEDVTRLNQVVDGLEETVRSVRLVPAATLFGQFSRMVRELARDLGKVVDLVVEGGETEVDKRVVEELKDPLMHMLRNAVDHGIELPAQREGLGKAATAKVTLRAYQTASAVVIEVCDDGRGLDLEAIRRTALRARLFTQEQLDAMTEEQLHQLIFRPGFSTNSIVTDVSGRGVGMDVVHTNVVNLKGDIKVFATPDLGTTVRITVPLSLASVHSLILRTGGHMYALPIDRVEALYEVRPVDIFEIAGQPAARLGEKTVSLARLTDLLELPLLPKAKGESEANHPCVVLDIEGNRLGLLVDELIDEQEVVLKPLNGLLHRVRNVSGATILGDGAVCIVLNPWDLVRSALSRTGPTRSLAQAPAAVEIQPPQSYRVLLAEDSITTRIQERRILEQAGYTVTVAVDGMDAWEKFMSAGPFHALISDVEMPRLDGFGLAARVRQDKKWQELPIILVTSLVSDADKKRGIDVGANAYIVKSTFDQKVLLDTLRRLV
;
A
#
# COMPACT_ATOMS: atom_id res chain seq x y z
N MET A 1 15.00 -10.86 -43.58
CA MET A 1 15.12 -10.51 -42.15
C MET A 1 14.56 -9.11 -42.00
N ASN A 2 13.49 -8.97 -41.22
CA ASN A 2 12.91 -7.66 -40.90
C ASN A 2 13.89 -6.94 -39.95
N PRO A 3 14.36 -5.71 -40.25
CA PRO A 3 15.34 -4.99 -39.42
C PRO A 3 14.82 -4.56 -38.03
N LEU A 4 13.58 -4.93 -37.67
CA LEU A 4 12.93 -4.59 -36.40
C LEU A 4 12.79 -5.80 -35.46
N LEU A 5 13.07 -7.01 -35.94
CA LEU A 5 12.88 -8.25 -35.18
C LEU A 5 14.20 -9.03 -35.07
N LEU A 6 14.47 -9.55 -33.87
CA LEU A 6 15.53 -10.50 -33.61
C LEU A 6 15.20 -11.88 -34.21
N ALA A 7 16.21 -12.76 -34.28
CA ALA A 7 16.08 -14.08 -34.90
C ALA A 7 15.07 -15.01 -34.17
N ASP A 8 14.69 -14.65 -32.96
CA ASP A 8 13.70 -15.34 -32.12
C ASP A 8 12.29 -14.72 -32.21
N GLY A 9 12.07 -13.73 -33.10
CA GLY A 9 10.77 -13.08 -33.29
C GLY A 9 10.46 -11.94 -32.31
N THR A 10 11.41 -11.56 -31.46
CA THR A 10 11.26 -10.45 -30.50
C THR A 10 11.58 -9.09 -31.12
N ILE A 11 10.96 -8.01 -30.63
CA ILE A 11 11.23 -6.64 -31.08
C ILE A 11 12.59 -6.19 -30.53
N GLU A 12 13.51 -5.85 -31.44
CA GLU A 12 14.90 -5.50 -31.10
C GLU A 12 14.97 -4.22 -30.24
N ASP A 13 14.22 -3.19 -30.63
CA ASP A 13 14.23 -1.87 -29.97
C ASP A 13 13.38 -1.86 -28.69
N GLU A 14 13.99 -1.47 -27.57
CA GLU A 14 13.36 -1.44 -26.23
C GLU A 14 12.22 -0.43 -26.12
N GLU A 15 12.30 0.72 -26.78
CA GLU A 15 11.28 1.77 -26.74
C GLU A 15 10.06 1.35 -27.55
N LEU A 16 10.27 0.81 -28.76
CA LEU A 16 9.20 0.22 -29.57
C LEU A 16 8.53 -0.96 -28.87
N ARG A 17 9.30 -1.76 -28.12
CA ARG A 17 8.77 -2.90 -27.36
C ARG A 17 7.85 -2.46 -26.22
N ALA A 18 8.22 -1.41 -25.48
CA ALA A 18 7.38 -0.85 -24.43
C ALA A 18 6.10 -0.22 -24.96
N ILE A 19 6.18 0.51 -26.08
CA ILE A 19 5.02 1.12 -26.75
C ILE A 19 4.09 0.01 -27.27
N PHE A 20 4.64 -0.96 -28.00
CA PHE A 20 3.86 -2.09 -28.53
C PHE A 20 3.18 -2.90 -27.44
N HIS A 21 3.86 -3.19 -26.34
CA HIS A 21 3.27 -3.88 -25.19
C HIS A 21 2.03 -3.14 -24.67
N SER A 22 2.16 -1.82 -24.43
CA SER A 22 1.04 -1.00 -23.95
C SER A 22 -0.12 -0.93 -24.93
N GLU A 23 0.15 -0.73 -26.23
CA GLU A 23 -0.88 -0.62 -27.26
C GLU A 23 -1.59 -1.95 -27.52
N SER A 24 -0.83 -3.06 -27.57
CA SER A 24 -1.38 -4.39 -27.80
C SER A 24 -2.28 -4.83 -26.64
N GLU A 25 -1.90 -4.57 -25.39
CA GLU A 25 -2.72 -4.89 -24.21
C GLU A 25 -4.00 -4.05 -24.19
N GLU A 26 -3.93 -2.76 -24.55
CA GLU A 26 -5.12 -1.91 -24.65
C GLU A 26 -6.10 -2.43 -25.72
N HIS A 27 -5.61 -2.79 -26.91
CA HIS A 27 -6.46 -3.28 -27.98
C HIS A 27 -7.02 -4.68 -27.72
N LEU A 28 -6.22 -5.60 -27.16
CA LEU A 28 -6.68 -6.93 -26.79
C LEU A 28 -7.70 -6.87 -25.65
N HIS A 29 -7.52 -5.98 -24.67
CA HIS A 29 -8.49 -5.77 -23.61
C HIS A 29 -9.80 -5.18 -24.14
N GLY A 30 -9.74 -4.18 -25.03
CA GLY A 30 -10.93 -3.62 -25.68
C GLY A 30 -11.69 -4.64 -26.55
N LEU A 31 -10.97 -5.56 -27.22
CA LEU A 31 -11.59 -6.68 -27.94
C LEU A 31 -12.33 -7.62 -26.99
N ASP A 32 -11.74 -7.96 -25.84
CA ASP A 32 -12.33 -8.86 -24.85
C ASP A 32 -13.60 -8.27 -24.22
N GLU A 33 -13.54 -7.01 -23.77
CA GLU A 33 -14.69 -6.32 -23.19
C GLU A 33 -15.82 -6.12 -24.19
N GLY A 34 -15.50 -5.73 -25.43
CA GLY A 34 -16.50 -5.49 -26.46
C GLY A 34 -17.19 -6.78 -26.93
N LEU A 35 -16.46 -7.91 -27.05
CA LEU A 35 -17.07 -9.19 -27.39
C LEU A 35 -17.98 -9.69 -26.26
N LEU A 36 -17.56 -9.54 -25.00
CA LEU A 36 -18.40 -9.87 -23.84
C LEU A 36 -19.69 -9.04 -23.80
N PHE A 37 -19.62 -7.76 -24.15
CA PHE A 37 -20.81 -6.92 -24.27
C PHE A 37 -21.74 -7.37 -25.40
N LEU A 38 -21.17 -7.76 -26.56
CA LEU A 38 -21.95 -8.28 -27.69
C LEU A 38 -22.65 -9.61 -27.40
N GLU A 39 -22.13 -10.46 -26.49
CA GLU A 39 -22.83 -11.69 -26.08
C GLU A 39 -24.23 -11.40 -25.53
N THR A 40 -24.39 -10.29 -24.81
CA THR A 40 -25.69 -9.87 -24.25
C THR A 40 -26.45 -8.88 -25.14
N ASN A 41 -25.77 -8.24 -26.10
CA ASN A 41 -26.33 -7.21 -26.96
C ASN A 41 -25.92 -7.42 -28.43
N LEU A 42 -26.38 -8.53 -29.02
CA LEU A 42 -25.95 -9.10 -30.32
C LEU A 42 -25.96 -8.16 -31.55
N THR A 43 -26.59 -7.00 -31.46
CA THR A 43 -26.74 -6.04 -32.59
C THR A 43 -26.33 -4.61 -32.22
N HIS A 44 -25.56 -4.42 -31.15
CA HIS A 44 -25.15 -3.08 -30.73
C HIS A 44 -24.10 -2.47 -31.67
N ALA A 45 -24.56 -1.61 -32.59
CA ALA A 45 -23.75 -1.04 -33.66
C ALA A 45 -22.52 -0.25 -33.17
N ALA A 46 -22.61 0.44 -32.03
CA ALA A 46 -21.48 1.21 -31.49
C ALA A 46 -20.34 0.29 -31.02
N THR A 47 -20.66 -0.83 -30.37
CA THR A 47 -19.66 -1.80 -29.89
C THR A 47 -19.01 -2.54 -31.06
N LEU A 48 -19.78 -2.89 -32.11
CA LEU A 48 -19.21 -3.45 -33.34
C LEU A 48 -18.19 -2.49 -33.99
N GLN A 49 -18.48 -1.19 -33.98
CA GLN A 49 -17.56 -0.18 -34.50
C GLN A 49 -16.29 -0.03 -33.65
N GLU A 50 -16.41 -0.09 -32.32
CA GLU A 50 -15.26 -0.05 -31.41
C GLU A 50 -14.38 -1.28 -31.54
N LEU A 51 -14.97 -2.48 -31.58
CA LEU A 51 -14.26 -3.73 -31.80
C LEU A 51 -13.51 -3.74 -33.13
N PHE A 52 -14.16 -3.28 -34.21
CA PHE A 52 -13.51 -3.14 -35.51
C PHE A 52 -12.28 -2.22 -35.43
N ARG A 53 -12.38 -1.09 -34.72
CA ARG A 53 -11.26 -0.16 -34.53
C ARG A 53 -10.10 -0.81 -33.77
N HIS A 54 -10.39 -1.57 -32.71
CA HIS A 54 -9.36 -2.28 -31.95
C HIS A 54 -8.65 -3.34 -32.80
N ALA A 55 -9.40 -4.15 -33.56
CA ALA A 55 -8.82 -5.13 -34.49
C ALA A 55 -7.96 -4.46 -35.58
N HIS A 56 -8.47 -3.36 -36.16
CA HIS A 56 -7.77 -2.60 -37.21
C HIS A 56 -6.43 -2.02 -36.73
N ASN A 57 -6.42 -1.40 -35.54
CA ASN A 57 -5.22 -0.81 -34.98
C ASN A 57 -4.20 -1.89 -34.58
N LEU A 58 -4.66 -3.01 -34.01
CA LEU A 58 -3.80 -4.13 -33.64
C LEU A 58 -3.17 -4.81 -34.87
N LYS A 59 -3.94 -4.94 -35.97
CA LYS A 59 -3.41 -5.38 -37.27
C LYS A 59 -2.34 -4.42 -37.80
N GLY A 60 -2.59 -3.12 -37.73
CA GLY A 60 -1.69 -2.08 -38.23
C GLY A 60 -0.34 -2.08 -37.51
N THR A 61 -0.36 -2.08 -36.17
CA THR A 61 0.84 -2.11 -35.33
C THR A 61 1.61 -3.41 -35.49
N ALA A 62 0.93 -4.57 -35.52
CA ALA A 62 1.57 -5.87 -35.73
C ALA A 62 2.28 -5.96 -37.10
N ARG A 63 1.64 -5.51 -38.19
CA ARG A 63 2.25 -5.54 -39.53
C ARG A 63 3.41 -4.55 -39.67
N MET A 64 3.34 -3.39 -39.03
CA MET A 64 4.42 -2.40 -39.03
C MET A 64 5.70 -2.95 -38.38
N LEU A 65 5.55 -3.78 -37.35
CA LEU A 65 6.65 -4.46 -36.65
C LEU A 65 7.01 -5.82 -37.28
N GLY A 66 6.29 -6.24 -38.34
CA GLY A 66 6.47 -7.52 -39.05
C GLY A 66 6.12 -8.77 -38.24
N LEU A 67 5.19 -8.64 -37.29
CA LEU A 67 4.57 -9.74 -36.55
C LEU A 67 3.45 -10.34 -37.41
N GLU A 68 3.82 -11.18 -38.39
CA GLU A 68 2.90 -11.71 -39.41
C GLU A 68 1.76 -12.56 -38.82
N ASP A 69 2.06 -13.37 -37.81
CA ASP A 69 1.08 -14.26 -37.17
C ASP A 69 -0.02 -13.48 -36.44
N LEU A 70 0.38 -12.54 -35.58
CA LEU A 70 -0.55 -11.67 -34.86
C LEU A 70 -1.35 -10.80 -35.83
N GLY A 71 -0.69 -10.26 -36.86
CA GLY A 71 -1.34 -9.46 -37.89
C GLY A 71 -2.36 -10.25 -38.71
N SER A 72 -2.17 -11.55 -38.90
CA SER A 72 -3.08 -12.42 -39.64
C SER A 72 -4.35 -12.74 -38.85
N ILE A 73 -4.22 -13.03 -37.55
CA ILE A 73 -5.38 -13.26 -36.68
C ILE A 73 -6.19 -11.96 -36.49
N ALA A 74 -5.52 -10.82 -36.26
CA ALA A 74 -6.17 -9.52 -36.14
C ALA A 74 -6.94 -9.12 -37.41
N HIS A 75 -6.39 -9.45 -38.58
CA HIS A 75 -7.06 -9.21 -39.86
C HIS A 75 -8.35 -10.01 -40.01
N HIS A 76 -8.38 -11.26 -39.55
CA HIS A 76 -9.59 -12.07 -39.59
C HIS A 76 -10.69 -11.52 -38.66
N PHE A 77 -10.31 -11.03 -37.48
CA PHE A 77 -11.25 -10.31 -36.59
C PHE A 77 -11.85 -9.10 -37.29
N GLU A 78 -11.01 -8.29 -37.94
CA GLU A 78 -11.45 -7.12 -38.68
C GLU A 78 -12.42 -7.48 -39.82
N ASP A 79 -12.18 -8.57 -40.56
CA ASP A 79 -13.06 -9.02 -41.64
C ASP A 79 -14.43 -9.47 -41.11
N VAL A 80 -14.45 -10.27 -40.03
CA VAL A 80 -15.69 -10.77 -39.41
C VAL A 80 -16.51 -9.62 -38.82
N LEU A 81 -15.87 -8.72 -38.08
CA LEU A 81 -16.50 -7.56 -37.46
C LEU A 81 -16.93 -6.54 -38.53
N GLY A 82 -16.16 -6.38 -39.61
CA GLY A 82 -16.49 -5.50 -40.73
C GLY A 82 -17.72 -5.99 -41.51
N ALA A 83 -17.82 -7.30 -41.76
CA ALA A 83 -19.02 -7.90 -42.37
C ALA A 83 -20.26 -7.73 -41.48
N ALA A 84 -20.09 -7.87 -40.15
CA ALA A 84 -21.15 -7.61 -39.19
C ALA A 84 -21.59 -6.14 -39.15
N GLN A 85 -20.64 -5.20 -39.22
CA GLN A 85 -20.91 -3.77 -39.25
C GLN A 85 -21.66 -3.33 -40.51
N ARG A 86 -21.38 -3.94 -41.67
CA ARG A 86 -22.08 -3.68 -42.93
C ARG A 86 -23.45 -4.36 -43.02
N GLY A 87 -23.82 -5.18 -42.02
CA GLY A 87 -25.04 -5.97 -42.03
C GLY A 87 -25.01 -7.15 -43.01
N GLU A 88 -23.83 -7.52 -43.50
CA GLU A 88 -23.60 -8.65 -44.42
C GLU A 88 -23.54 -9.99 -43.67
N ARG A 89 -23.27 -9.95 -42.35
CA ARG A 89 -23.24 -11.10 -41.44
C ARG A 89 -23.96 -10.75 -40.14
N VAL A 90 -24.75 -11.67 -39.59
CA VAL A 90 -25.33 -11.54 -38.26
C VAL A 90 -24.51 -12.40 -37.31
N LEU A 91 -23.86 -11.78 -36.31
CA LEU A 91 -23.08 -12.51 -35.32
C LEU A 91 -24.01 -13.17 -34.30
N ALA A 92 -24.09 -14.50 -34.31
CA ALA A 92 -24.80 -15.26 -33.28
C ALA A 92 -23.90 -15.49 -32.05
N GLN A 93 -24.48 -15.78 -30.88
CA GLN A 93 -23.70 -16.06 -29.66
C GLN A 93 -22.59 -17.11 -29.84
N PRO A 94 -22.78 -18.23 -30.54
CA PRO A 94 -21.71 -19.19 -30.76
C PRO A 94 -20.52 -18.60 -31.52
N GLU A 95 -20.76 -17.69 -32.47
CA GLU A 95 -19.69 -17.03 -33.23
C GLU A 95 -18.94 -16.01 -32.37
N ILE A 96 -19.63 -15.27 -31.50
CA ILE A 96 -19.01 -14.31 -30.57
C ILE A 96 -18.15 -15.07 -29.55
N SER A 97 -18.69 -16.12 -28.93
CA SER A 97 -17.92 -16.92 -27.99
C SER A 97 -16.74 -17.61 -28.67
N HIS A 98 -16.86 -18.03 -29.94
CA HIS A 98 -15.73 -18.53 -30.72
C HIS A 98 -14.66 -17.44 -30.94
N LEU A 99 -15.03 -16.21 -31.32
CA LEU A 99 -14.07 -15.11 -31.45
C LEU A 99 -13.31 -14.87 -30.14
N SER A 100 -13.97 -14.90 -28.99
CA SER A 100 -13.33 -14.70 -27.69
C SER A 100 -12.21 -15.71 -27.40
N HIS A 101 -12.29 -16.95 -27.90
CA HIS A 101 -11.24 -17.97 -27.70
C HIS A 101 -9.91 -17.62 -28.41
N TYR A 102 -9.93 -16.72 -29.39
CA TYR A 102 -8.75 -16.34 -30.16
C TYR A 102 -8.00 -15.12 -29.61
N ILE A 103 -8.57 -14.43 -28.61
CA ILE A 103 -7.90 -13.31 -27.93
C ILE A 103 -6.67 -13.80 -27.15
N ASP A 104 -6.76 -14.96 -26.49
CA ASP A 104 -5.65 -15.51 -25.72
C ASP A 104 -4.44 -15.91 -26.60
N PRO A 105 -4.62 -16.61 -27.74
CA PRO A 105 -3.55 -16.80 -28.72
C PRO A 105 -2.91 -15.48 -29.19
N MET A 106 -3.71 -14.45 -29.47
CA MET A 106 -3.17 -13.13 -29.86
C MET A 106 -2.37 -12.49 -28.73
N ARG A 107 -2.80 -12.65 -27.48
CA ARG A 107 -2.08 -12.17 -26.29
C ARG A 107 -0.74 -12.89 -26.11
N GLN A 108 -0.71 -14.21 -26.31
CA GLN A 108 0.54 -14.98 -26.25
C GLN A 108 1.53 -14.57 -27.34
N LEU A 109 1.07 -14.32 -28.56
CA LEU A 109 1.91 -13.83 -29.65
C LEU A 109 2.45 -12.41 -29.37
N ALA A 110 1.61 -11.53 -28.81
CA ALA A 110 2.03 -10.19 -28.40
C ALA A 110 3.07 -10.23 -27.27
N LEU A 111 2.89 -11.09 -26.26
CA LEU A 111 3.84 -11.28 -25.17
C LEU A 111 5.17 -11.86 -25.65
N HIS A 112 5.13 -12.84 -26.56
CA HIS A 112 6.33 -13.40 -27.19
C HIS A 112 7.16 -12.32 -27.89
N ALA A 113 6.51 -11.43 -28.66
CA ALA A 113 7.19 -10.31 -29.31
C ALA A 113 7.86 -9.33 -28.31
N VAL A 114 7.40 -9.29 -27.05
CA VAL A 114 7.87 -8.37 -26.00
C VAL A 114 8.93 -8.99 -25.08
N ASN A 115 8.88 -10.28 -24.77
CA ASN A 115 9.77 -10.87 -23.77
C ASN A 115 10.41 -12.20 -24.19
N GLY A 116 10.16 -12.67 -25.41
CA GLY A 116 10.69 -13.93 -25.92
C GLY A 116 10.09 -15.18 -25.28
N SER A 117 8.97 -15.08 -24.56
CA SER A 117 8.26 -16.23 -23.97
C SER A 117 7.89 -17.24 -25.06
N VAL A 118 8.04 -18.55 -24.82
CA VAL A 118 7.67 -19.57 -25.80
C VAL A 118 6.17 -19.46 -26.14
N ALA A 119 5.84 -18.98 -27.34
CA ALA A 119 4.47 -19.04 -27.86
C ALA A 119 4.16 -20.48 -28.25
N GLN A 120 3.35 -21.18 -27.46
CA GLN A 120 2.80 -22.50 -27.83
C GLN A 120 1.49 -22.32 -28.63
N VAL A 121 1.54 -21.54 -29.72
CA VAL A 121 0.39 -21.27 -30.57
C VAL A 121 0.64 -21.88 -31.94
N ASP A 122 -0.18 -22.85 -32.35
CA ASP A 122 -0.23 -23.33 -33.73
C ASP A 122 -1.09 -22.35 -34.55
N VAL A 123 -0.45 -21.35 -35.12
CA VAL A 123 -1.10 -20.26 -35.87
C VAL A 123 -1.84 -20.81 -37.10
N ASP A 124 -1.32 -21.86 -37.74
CA ASP A 124 -1.94 -22.49 -38.90
C ASP A 124 -3.22 -23.25 -38.51
N ASP A 125 -3.26 -23.87 -37.33
CA ASP A 125 -4.48 -24.49 -36.80
C ASP A 125 -5.52 -23.45 -36.40
N VAL A 126 -5.11 -22.36 -35.74
CA VAL A 126 -5.96 -21.23 -35.38
C VAL A 126 -6.59 -20.58 -36.62
N LEU A 127 -5.80 -20.31 -37.66
CA LEU A 127 -6.31 -19.74 -38.91
C LEU A 127 -7.23 -20.71 -39.67
N ARG A 128 -6.96 -22.03 -39.65
CA ARG A 128 -7.85 -23.04 -40.24
C ARG A 128 -9.20 -23.11 -39.53
N GLN A 129 -9.22 -23.04 -38.20
CA GLN A 129 -10.46 -23.04 -37.41
C GLN A 129 -11.27 -21.74 -37.61
N LEU A 130 -10.59 -20.60 -37.76
CA LEU A 130 -11.21 -19.31 -38.09
C LEU A 130 -11.80 -19.28 -39.52
N GLN A 131 -11.11 -19.86 -40.50
CA GLN A 131 -11.59 -19.93 -41.88
C GLN A 131 -12.70 -20.98 -42.09
N GLY A 132 -12.70 -22.08 -41.33
CA GLY A 132 -13.74 -23.12 -41.38
C GLY A 132 -15.15 -22.62 -41.01
N THR A 133 -15.25 -21.50 -40.30
CA THR A 133 -16.51 -20.80 -40.02
C THR A 133 -17.08 -19.99 -41.20
N THR A 134 -16.33 -19.84 -42.30
CA THR A 134 -16.77 -19.08 -43.49
C THR A 134 -17.42 -19.97 -44.57
N GLU A 135 -17.28 -21.30 -44.48
CA GLU A 135 -17.73 -22.27 -45.50
C GLU A 135 -18.85 -23.22 -45.03
N GLN A 136 -19.67 -22.84 -44.05
CA GLN A 136 -20.96 -23.52 -43.87
C GLN A 136 -21.96 -23.00 -44.91
N GLU A 137 -22.09 -23.77 -45.98
CA GLU A 137 -23.10 -23.66 -47.03
C GLU A 137 -24.51 -23.43 -46.47
N THR A 138 -25.06 -22.24 -46.71
CA THR A 138 -26.52 -22.04 -46.77
C THR A 138 -27.14 -23.05 -47.75
N PRO A 139 -28.16 -23.83 -47.37
CA PRO A 139 -28.90 -24.65 -48.32
C PRO A 139 -29.60 -23.77 -49.38
N PRO A 140 -29.64 -24.18 -50.65
CA PRO A 140 -30.22 -23.37 -51.72
C PRO A 140 -31.74 -23.22 -51.52
N ALA A 141 -32.19 -21.97 -51.58
CA ALA A 141 -33.60 -21.63 -51.64
C ALA A 141 -34.24 -22.19 -52.93
N GLN A 142 -35.25 -23.04 -52.79
CA GLN A 142 -36.16 -23.35 -53.89
C GLN A 142 -37.16 -22.19 -54.06
N PRO A 143 -37.54 -21.86 -55.32
CA PRO A 143 -38.26 -20.64 -55.63
C PRO A 143 -39.76 -20.82 -55.44
N THR A 144 -40.34 -20.07 -54.49
CA THR A 144 -41.79 -19.93 -54.40
C THR A 144 -42.23 -18.65 -55.08
N ILE A 145 -42.99 -18.87 -56.14
CA ILE A 145 -43.62 -17.95 -57.07
C ILE A 145 -44.45 -16.88 -56.34
N ILE A 146 -44.27 -15.61 -56.73
CA ILE A 146 -45.24 -14.54 -56.43
C ILE A 146 -46.23 -14.46 -57.60
N PRO A 147 -47.54 -14.47 -57.32
CA PRO A 147 -48.47 -13.68 -58.12
C PRO A 147 -48.98 -12.48 -57.32
N GLN A 148 -48.77 -11.30 -57.87
CA GLN A 148 -49.56 -10.10 -57.57
C GLN A 148 -50.96 -10.27 -58.17
N ASP A 149 -52.03 -10.02 -57.40
CA ASP A 149 -53.00 -8.92 -57.64
C ASP A 149 -54.28 -9.07 -56.79
N SER A 150 -54.58 -8.00 -56.03
CA SER A 150 -55.91 -7.43 -55.71
C SER A 150 -56.97 -8.24 -54.92
N PRO A 151 -58.00 -7.59 -54.33
CA PRO A 151 -57.95 -6.55 -53.32
C PRO A 151 -58.84 -6.85 -52.08
N THR A 152 -58.60 -6.04 -51.05
CA THR A 152 -59.31 -5.84 -49.78
C THR A 152 -60.86 -5.90 -49.86
N GLN A 153 -61.47 -6.67 -48.95
CA GLN A 153 -62.83 -6.41 -48.45
C GLN A 153 -62.84 -6.31 -46.92
N THR A 154 -63.41 -5.20 -46.47
CA THR A 154 -63.77 -4.74 -45.14
C THR A 154 -64.68 -5.68 -44.35
N VAL A 155 -64.42 -5.88 -43.05
CA VAL A 155 -65.43 -5.92 -41.95
C VAL A 155 -64.73 -5.57 -40.60
N GLN A 156 -65.23 -4.57 -39.87
CA GLN A 156 -65.02 -4.36 -38.42
C GLN A 156 -66.29 -4.84 -37.64
N PRO A 157 -66.43 -4.64 -36.31
CA PRO A 157 -65.83 -5.35 -35.15
C PRO A 157 -66.91 -5.82 -34.14
N VAL A 158 -66.64 -6.67 -33.13
CA VAL A 158 -67.39 -6.65 -31.84
C VAL A 158 -66.60 -7.38 -30.72
N PHE A 159 -66.31 -6.70 -29.60
CA PHE A 159 -66.62 -7.04 -28.19
C PHE A 159 -65.64 -6.39 -27.17
N GLU A 160 -66.13 -5.39 -26.43
CA GLU A 160 -65.76 -5.05 -25.03
C GLU A 160 -66.69 -5.85 -24.08
N PRO A 161 -66.60 -5.88 -22.71
CA PRO A 161 -65.94 -4.98 -21.71
C PRO A 161 -65.29 -5.81 -20.52
N PRO A 162 -65.02 -5.34 -19.26
CA PRO A 162 -65.39 -4.07 -18.62
C PRO A 162 -64.39 -3.34 -17.68
N VAL A 163 -64.90 -2.17 -17.28
CA VAL A 163 -64.42 -0.98 -16.55
C VAL A 163 -64.22 -1.17 -15.03
N ALA A 164 -63.28 -0.43 -14.45
CA ALA A 164 -63.38 0.13 -13.09
C ALA A 164 -62.87 1.59 -13.06
N ALA A 165 -63.50 2.40 -12.20
CA ALA A 165 -63.61 3.86 -12.22
C ALA A 165 -62.45 4.64 -11.55
N PRO A 166 -62.39 5.99 -11.66
CA PRO A 166 -61.18 6.81 -11.51
C PRO A 166 -61.02 7.52 -10.15
N ILE A 167 -59.77 7.88 -9.81
CA ILE A 167 -59.43 8.80 -8.71
C ILE A 167 -59.08 10.18 -9.28
N MET A 168 -59.60 11.20 -8.61
CA MET A 168 -59.70 12.62 -8.95
C MET A 168 -58.32 13.35 -8.93
N ALA A 169 -58.06 14.18 -9.94
CA ALA A 169 -56.89 15.07 -10.03
C ALA A 169 -57.14 16.44 -9.36
N PRO A 170 -56.09 17.12 -8.82
CA PRO A 170 -56.15 18.54 -8.46
C PRO A 170 -55.92 19.46 -9.69
N PRO A 171 -56.30 20.76 -9.60
CA PRO A 171 -56.45 21.66 -10.76
C PRO A 171 -55.11 22.16 -11.36
N PRO A 172 -55.13 22.63 -12.63
CA PRO A 172 -53.93 23.00 -13.37
C PRO A 172 -53.37 24.37 -12.97
N GLN A 173 -52.05 24.45 -12.81
CA GLN A 173 -51.29 25.70 -12.80
C GLN A 173 -50.86 26.09 -14.24
N PRO A 174 -50.61 27.38 -14.53
CA PRO A 174 -50.60 27.91 -15.88
C PRO A 174 -49.38 27.46 -16.71
N VAL A 175 -49.68 27.13 -17.96
CA VAL A 175 -48.70 26.72 -18.98
C VAL A 175 -47.83 27.92 -19.37
N ALA A 176 -46.53 27.85 -19.07
CA ALA A 176 -45.51 28.63 -19.77
C ALA A 176 -44.86 27.71 -20.81
N ASN A 177 -44.89 28.14 -22.07
CA ASN A 177 -44.27 27.45 -23.21
C ASN A 177 -42.81 27.06 -22.91
N PRO A 178 -42.41 25.79 -23.08
CA PRO A 178 -41.01 25.47 -23.21
C PRO A 178 -40.56 25.89 -24.61
N ILE A 179 -39.70 26.90 -24.66
CA ILE A 179 -38.75 27.07 -25.75
C ILE A 179 -38.02 25.73 -25.90
N ALA A 180 -38.09 25.15 -27.09
CA ALA A 180 -37.37 23.93 -27.42
C ALA A 180 -35.88 24.12 -27.13
N GLN A 181 -35.41 23.48 -26.06
CA GLN A 181 -33.98 23.30 -25.84
C GLN A 181 -33.46 22.33 -26.90
N PRO A 182 -32.32 22.62 -27.57
CA PRO A 182 -31.70 21.64 -28.43
C PRO A 182 -31.37 20.39 -27.60
N ALA A 183 -31.56 19.21 -28.20
CA ALA A 183 -31.13 17.94 -27.63
C ALA A 183 -29.69 18.05 -27.07
N PRO A 184 -29.37 17.41 -25.93
CA PRO A 184 -28.02 17.46 -25.40
C PRO A 184 -27.10 16.85 -26.46
N VAL A 185 -26.24 17.70 -27.03
CA VAL A 185 -25.01 17.24 -27.66
C VAL A 185 -24.33 16.38 -26.59
N ARG A 186 -24.21 15.07 -26.86
CA ARG A 186 -23.32 14.21 -26.08
C ARG A 186 -21.96 14.90 -26.13
N SER A 187 -21.60 15.58 -25.05
CA SER A 187 -20.22 15.93 -24.79
C SER A 187 -19.46 14.61 -24.89
N GLN A 188 -18.60 14.50 -25.90
CA GLN A 188 -17.45 13.63 -25.78
C GLN A 188 -16.88 13.92 -24.40
N LEU A 189 -16.89 12.94 -23.51
CA LEU A 189 -16.21 13.05 -22.24
C LEU A 189 -14.75 13.31 -22.61
N ASP A 190 -14.30 14.56 -22.54
CA ASP A 190 -12.90 14.97 -22.58
C ASP A 190 -12.22 14.36 -21.35
N THR A 191 -12.04 13.05 -21.38
CA THR A 191 -11.41 12.26 -20.33
C THR A 191 -9.93 12.24 -20.66
N ILE A 192 -9.20 13.19 -20.08
CA ILE A 192 -7.75 13.19 -20.14
C ILE A 192 -7.28 12.08 -19.21
N ARG A 193 -6.79 10.98 -19.78
CA ARG A 193 -6.19 9.89 -19.01
C ARG A 193 -4.84 10.34 -18.46
N VAL A 194 -4.80 10.66 -17.18
CA VAL A 194 -3.57 11.02 -16.46
C VAL A 194 -3.05 9.79 -15.69
N THR A 195 -1.75 9.53 -15.78
CA THR A 195 -1.10 8.47 -14.99
C THR A 195 -1.03 8.87 -13.51
N SER A 196 -1.14 7.91 -12.59
CA SER A 196 -1.04 8.21 -11.14
C SER A 196 0.24 8.97 -10.81
N GLN A 197 1.36 8.55 -11.40
CA GLN A 197 2.67 9.19 -11.19
C GLN A 197 2.69 10.70 -11.49
N LYS A 198 1.93 11.16 -12.51
CA LYS A 198 1.83 12.60 -12.82
C LYS A 198 1.02 13.36 -11.78
N LEU A 199 -0.06 12.74 -11.26
CA LEU A 199 -0.85 13.30 -10.16
C LEU A 199 -0.04 13.32 -8.85
N ASP A 200 0.74 12.28 -8.59
CA ASP A 200 1.63 12.20 -7.42
C ASP A 200 2.74 13.28 -7.48
N ALA A 201 3.28 13.55 -8.67
CA ALA A 201 4.23 14.64 -8.89
C ALA A 201 3.59 16.02 -8.65
N LEU A 202 2.36 16.23 -9.14
CA LEU A 202 1.57 17.44 -8.88
C LEU A 202 1.32 17.64 -7.38
N MET A 203 0.93 16.58 -6.65
CA MET A 203 0.77 16.64 -5.19
C MET A 203 2.07 16.95 -4.47
N THR A 204 3.19 16.46 -4.99
CA THR A 204 4.51 16.79 -4.42
C THR A 204 4.82 18.29 -4.59
N GLN A 205 4.54 18.84 -5.78
CA GLN A 205 4.72 20.28 -6.06
C GLN A 205 3.75 21.15 -5.26
N ILE A 206 2.48 20.74 -5.12
CA ILE A 206 1.51 21.42 -4.25
C ILE A 206 1.98 21.36 -2.81
N GLY A 207 2.48 20.21 -2.33
CA GLY A 207 3.07 20.11 -1.01
C GLY A 207 4.26 21.04 -0.81
N GLU A 208 5.10 21.27 -1.83
CA GLU A 208 6.14 22.31 -1.79
C GLU A 208 5.57 23.73 -1.77
N LEU A 209 4.47 23.97 -2.48
CA LEU A 209 3.76 25.24 -2.50
C LEU A 209 3.15 25.56 -1.14
N VAL A 210 2.45 24.60 -0.53
CA VAL A 210 1.92 24.66 0.85
C VAL A 210 3.04 24.97 1.82
N VAL A 211 4.15 24.23 1.77
CA VAL A 211 5.33 24.49 2.62
C VAL A 211 5.90 25.89 2.42
N THR A 212 6.00 26.35 1.17
CA THR A 212 6.47 27.72 0.84
C THR A 212 5.52 28.75 1.43
N ASN A 213 4.23 28.48 1.37
CA ASN A 213 3.19 29.34 1.89
C ASN A 213 3.24 29.47 3.42
N ILE A 214 3.45 28.36 4.15
CA ILE A 214 3.61 28.45 5.60
C ILE A 214 4.86 29.25 5.98
N ARG A 215 5.96 29.12 5.22
CA ARG A 215 7.15 29.98 5.42
C ARG A 215 6.87 31.46 5.16
N LEU A 216 6.03 31.78 4.18
CA LEU A 216 5.61 33.16 3.91
C LEU A 216 4.77 33.72 5.05
N SER A 217 3.84 32.93 5.59
CA SER A 217 3.06 33.29 6.78
C SER A 217 3.95 33.56 7.99
N ARG A 218 5.02 32.77 8.21
CA ARG A 218 5.99 33.06 9.28
C ARG A 218 6.76 34.36 9.04
N ARG A 219 7.23 34.60 7.81
CA ARG A 219 7.89 35.87 7.46
C ARG A 219 6.96 37.07 7.66
N MET A 220 5.66 36.89 7.51
CA MET A 220 4.67 37.92 7.85
C MET A 220 4.58 38.16 9.35
N ALA A 221 4.56 37.12 10.18
CA ALA A 221 4.61 37.27 11.63
C ALA A 221 5.90 38.01 12.09
N GLU A 222 7.06 37.65 11.53
CA GLU A 222 8.33 38.35 11.78
C GLU A 222 8.25 39.83 11.34
N MET A 223 7.58 40.12 10.23
CA MET A 223 7.38 41.49 9.75
C MET A 223 6.42 42.29 10.66
N ASP A 224 5.38 41.66 11.20
CA ASP A 224 4.48 42.26 12.19
C ASP A 224 5.23 42.64 13.47
N GLU A 225 6.12 41.77 13.96
CA GLU A 225 6.99 42.07 15.11
C GLU A 225 7.92 43.26 14.86
N MET A 226 8.54 43.32 13.67
CA MET A 226 9.41 44.45 13.30
C MET A 226 8.62 45.77 13.21
N VAL A 227 7.42 45.76 12.65
CA VAL A 227 6.56 46.94 12.56
C VAL A 227 6.10 47.37 13.95
N ALA A 228 5.71 46.43 14.82
CA ALA A 228 5.33 46.71 16.20
C ALA A 228 6.49 47.34 17.00
N ALA A 229 7.70 46.80 16.86
CA ALA A 229 8.91 47.35 17.49
C ALA A 229 9.23 48.76 16.98
N PHE A 230 9.05 49.02 15.68
CA PHE A 230 9.23 50.34 15.10
C PHE A 230 8.21 51.37 15.61
N GLU A 231 6.94 50.98 15.73
CA GLU A 231 5.89 51.83 16.28
C GLU A 231 6.10 52.12 17.77
N GLU A 232 6.60 51.15 18.54
CA GLU A 232 6.95 51.33 19.94
C GLU A 232 8.15 52.27 20.12
N TRP A 233 9.19 52.14 19.28
CA TRP A 233 10.32 53.07 19.25
C TRP A 233 9.86 54.50 18.92
N GLY A 234 9.03 54.68 17.90
CA GLY A 234 8.50 56.00 17.54
C GLY A 234 7.59 56.63 18.61
N ARG A 235 6.91 55.81 19.43
CA ARG A 235 6.15 56.28 20.61
C ARG A 235 7.07 56.68 21.75
N ALA A 236 8.11 55.89 22.02
CA ALA A 236 9.09 56.17 23.06
C ALA A 236 9.83 57.49 22.78
N GLU A 237 10.29 57.71 21.54
CA GLU A 237 10.97 58.94 21.11
C GLU A 237 10.12 60.19 21.40
N LYS A 238 8.84 60.18 20.99
CA LYS A 238 7.87 61.27 21.21
C LYS A 238 7.57 61.55 22.70
N SER A 239 7.76 60.57 23.57
CA SER A 239 7.51 60.71 25.02
C SER A 239 8.69 61.35 25.78
N THR A 240 9.90 61.25 25.23
CA THR A 240 11.13 61.83 25.79
C THR A 240 11.37 63.29 25.40
N THR A 241 10.68 63.81 24.38
CA THR A 241 10.86 65.19 23.92
C THR A 241 10.02 66.19 24.73
N PRO A 242 10.59 67.29 25.26
CA PRO A 242 9.85 68.28 26.03
C PRO A 242 8.73 68.94 25.21
N ARG A 243 7.55 69.16 25.83
CA ARG A 243 6.36 69.80 25.20
C ARG A 243 6.64 71.15 24.52
N ALA A 244 7.65 71.91 24.96
CA ALA A 244 8.02 73.19 24.35
C ALA A 244 8.74 73.06 22.98
N SER A 245 9.20 71.86 22.63
CA SER A 245 9.88 71.54 21.36
C SER A 245 8.95 70.93 20.31
N GLN A 246 7.74 70.51 20.69
CA GLN A 246 6.77 69.85 19.80
C GLN A 246 6.23 70.80 18.71
N ASP A 247 6.15 72.10 18.98
CA ASP A 247 5.75 73.11 17.98
C ASP A 247 6.88 73.45 16.97
N LEU A 248 8.14 73.14 17.30
CA LEU A 248 9.31 73.30 16.42
C LEU A 248 9.64 72.02 15.64
N GLU A 249 9.10 70.86 16.04
CA GLU A 249 9.32 69.55 15.42
C GLU A 249 8.47 69.31 14.17
N ALA A 250 7.42 70.09 13.93
CA ALA A 250 6.59 69.96 12.72
C ALA A 250 7.40 70.13 11.42
N ASP A 251 8.51 70.90 11.47
CA ASP A 251 9.45 71.13 10.36
C ASP A 251 10.75 70.30 10.48
N ASN A 252 10.82 69.31 11.40
CA ASN A 252 12.00 68.46 11.49
C ASN A 252 11.97 67.37 10.38
N PRO A 253 12.87 67.43 9.38
CA PRO A 253 12.89 66.48 8.27
C PRO A 253 13.18 65.04 8.74
N LEU A 254 13.83 64.85 9.89
CA LEU A 254 14.07 63.52 10.47
C LEU A 254 12.77 62.89 10.99
N ALA A 255 11.94 63.67 11.70
CA ALA A 255 10.67 63.20 12.26
C ALA A 255 9.64 62.89 11.15
N GLN A 256 9.61 63.73 10.10
CA GLN A 256 8.82 63.45 8.90
C GLN A 256 9.30 62.18 8.19
N GLY A 257 10.62 62.01 8.01
CA GLY A 257 11.20 60.80 7.39
C GLY A 257 10.90 59.50 8.15
N ILE A 258 10.92 59.52 9.49
CA ILE A 258 10.55 58.36 10.34
C ILE A 258 9.06 58.03 10.20
N ALA A 259 8.19 59.05 10.20
CA ALA A 259 6.74 58.86 10.02
C ALA A 259 6.40 58.31 8.63
N GLU A 260 7.02 58.84 7.57
CA GLU A 260 6.88 58.33 6.20
C GLU A 260 7.40 56.89 6.07
N MET A 261 8.52 56.56 6.71
CA MET A 261 9.04 55.20 6.74
C MET A 261 8.07 54.25 7.43
N GLY A 262 7.51 54.64 8.59
CA GLY A 262 6.50 53.86 9.31
C GLY A 262 5.26 53.62 8.45
N GLN A 263 4.72 54.67 7.83
CA GLN A 263 3.56 54.55 6.95
C GLN A 263 3.84 53.64 5.73
N ARG A 264 5.04 53.74 5.14
CA ARG A 264 5.47 52.84 4.05
C ARG A 264 5.60 51.39 4.52
N MET A 265 6.16 51.16 5.70
CA MET A 265 6.27 49.82 6.30
C MET A 265 4.88 49.21 6.53
N THR A 266 3.95 49.94 7.15
CA THR A 266 2.57 49.47 7.38
C THR A 266 1.84 49.22 6.05
N THR A 267 2.02 50.09 5.05
CA THR A 267 1.39 49.93 3.73
C THR A 267 1.93 48.68 3.01
N THR A 268 3.25 48.48 3.01
CA THR A 268 3.86 47.29 2.41
C THR A 268 3.44 46.03 3.16
N ARG A 269 3.43 46.05 4.50
CA ARG A 269 2.97 44.93 5.34
C ARG A 269 1.54 44.51 4.98
N ASN A 270 0.62 45.46 4.89
CA ASN A 270 -0.78 45.16 4.54
C ASN A 270 -0.91 44.56 3.13
N ARG A 271 -0.14 45.06 2.15
CA ARG A 271 -0.12 44.49 0.79
C ARG A 271 0.41 43.06 0.76
N VAL A 272 1.52 42.79 1.45
CA VAL A 272 2.08 41.43 1.49
C VAL A 272 1.13 40.49 2.25
N TYR A 273 0.44 40.97 3.29
CA TYR A 273 -0.60 40.19 3.97
C TYR A 273 -1.77 39.81 3.03
N GLU A 274 -2.24 40.76 2.22
CA GLU A 274 -3.27 40.49 1.19
C GLU A 274 -2.77 39.48 0.15
N ASP A 275 -1.53 39.62 -0.34
CA ASP A 275 -0.92 38.70 -1.30
C ASP A 275 -0.77 37.29 -0.73
N VAL A 276 -0.32 37.14 0.52
CA VAL A 276 -0.20 35.85 1.21
C VAL A 276 -1.58 35.22 1.43
N THR A 277 -2.58 35.99 1.84
CA THR A 277 -3.95 35.50 2.00
C THR A 277 -4.53 35.00 0.68
N ARG A 278 -4.30 35.74 -0.41
CA ARG A 278 -4.71 35.33 -1.74
C ARG A 278 -3.97 34.07 -2.22
N LEU A 279 -2.67 33.97 -1.94
CA LEU A 279 -1.88 32.79 -2.26
C LEU A 279 -2.41 31.55 -1.53
N ASN A 280 -2.71 31.66 -0.22
CA ASN A 280 -3.38 30.59 0.55
C ASN A 280 -4.64 30.08 -0.18
N GLN A 281 -5.55 30.97 -0.54
CA GLN A 281 -6.79 30.57 -1.24
C GLN A 281 -6.53 29.85 -2.57
N VAL A 282 -5.53 30.29 -3.34
CA VAL A 282 -5.16 29.64 -4.61
C VAL A 282 -4.53 28.27 -4.37
N VAL A 283 -3.67 28.14 -3.36
CA VAL A 283 -3.03 26.88 -2.98
C VAL A 283 -4.09 25.88 -2.53
N ASP A 284 -5.00 26.28 -1.63
CA ASP A 284 -6.07 25.44 -1.09
C ASP A 284 -7.00 24.95 -2.23
N GLY A 285 -7.41 25.85 -3.13
CA GLY A 285 -8.24 25.50 -4.28
C GLY A 285 -7.53 24.58 -5.29
N LEU A 286 -6.22 24.73 -5.46
CA LEU A 286 -5.42 23.85 -6.31
C LEU A 286 -5.28 22.45 -5.69
N GLU A 287 -5.08 22.37 -4.38
CA GLU A 287 -5.04 21.11 -3.63
C GLU A 287 -6.37 20.36 -3.75
N GLU A 288 -7.50 21.03 -3.55
CA GLU A 288 -8.83 20.44 -3.71
C GLU A 288 -9.10 19.96 -5.15
N THR A 289 -8.65 20.73 -6.14
CA THR A 289 -8.81 20.36 -7.55
C THR A 289 -7.97 19.13 -7.91
N VAL A 290 -6.71 19.06 -7.50
CA VAL A 290 -5.88 17.87 -7.77
C VAL A 290 -6.39 16.65 -7.00
N ARG A 291 -6.91 16.86 -5.78
CA ARG A 291 -7.54 15.80 -5.00
C ARG A 291 -8.73 15.20 -5.76
N SER A 292 -9.66 16.03 -6.26
CA SER A 292 -10.84 15.53 -6.97
C SER A 292 -10.49 14.79 -8.26
N VAL A 293 -9.46 15.24 -8.99
CA VAL A 293 -8.97 14.56 -10.22
C VAL A 293 -8.42 13.15 -9.94
N ARG A 294 -8.00 12.85 -8.70
CA ARG A 294 -7.50 11.53 -8.32
C ARG A 294 -8.61 10.56 -7.90
N LEU A 295 -9.81 11.06 -7.64
CA LEU A 295 -10.93 10.24 -7.23
C LEU A 295 -11.52 9.51 -8.43
N VAL A 296 -11.85 8.24 -8.23
CA VAL A 296 -12.52 7.39 -9.21
C VAL A 296 -13.70 6.67 -8.54
N PRO A 297 -14.80 6.41 -9.26
CA PRO A 297 -15.91 5.63 -8.71
C PRO A 297 -15.46 4.21 -8.32
N ALA A 298 -15.88 3.74 -7.15
CA ALA A 298 -15.60 2.37 -6.67
C ALA A 298 -16.09 1.28 -7.63
N ALA A 299 -17.12 1.56 -8.45
CA ALA A 299 -17.67 0.69 -9.47
C ALA A 299 -16.62 0.21 -10.49
N THR A 300 -15.59 1.02 -10.74
CA THR A 300 -14.46 0.65 -11.62
C THR A 300 -13.76 -0.63 -11.16
N LEU A 301 -13.77 -0.91 -9.86
CA LEU A 301 -13.25 -2.14 -9.27
C LEU A 301 -14.28 -3.28 -9.28
N PHE A 302 -15.53 -2.96 -8.99
CA PHE A 302 -16.59 -3.94 -8.73
C PHE A 302 -17.03 -4.72 -9.97
N GLY A 303 -16.90 -4.14 -11.17
CA GLY A 303 -17.21 -4.81 -12.43
C GLY A 303 -16.43 -6.11 -12.63
N GLN A 304 -15.13 -6.11 -12.31
CA GLN A 304 -14.24 -7.27 -12.50
C GLN A 304 -14.59 -8.43 -11.55
N PHE A 305 -15.10 -8.12 -10.36
CA PHE A 305 -15.41 -9.13 -9.34
C PHE A 305 -16.66 -9.94 -9.66
N SER A 306 -17.61 -9.37 -10.41
CA SER A 306 -18.85 -10.06 -10.78
C SER A 306 -18.57 -11.31 -11.62
N ARG A 307 -17.62 -11.24 -12.56
CA ARG A 307 -17.21 -12.38 -13.40
C ARG A 307 -16.51 -13.45 -12.55
N MET A 308 -15.52 -13.04 -11.76
CA MET A 308 -14.76 -13.93 -10.88
C MET A 308 -15.67 -14.70 -9.91
N VAL A 309 -16.63 -14.04 -9.27
CA VAL A 309 -17.55 -14.68 -8.30
C VAL A 309 -18.44 -15.71 -8.98
N ARG A 310 -18.94 -15.42 -10.20
CA ARG A 310 -19.75 -16.39 -10.96
C ARG A 310 -18.96 -17.61 -11.42
N GLU A 311 -17.74 -17.41 -11.92
CA GLU A 311 -16.84 -18.50 -12.32
C GLU A 311 -16.50 -19.38 -11.12
N LEU A 312 -16.09 -18.78 -10.00
CA LEU A 312 -15.77 -19.52 -8.77
C LEU A 312 -16.98 -20.26 -8.17
N ALA A 313 -18.17 -19.63 -8.20
CA ALA A 313 -19.39 -20.28 -7.75
C ALA A 313 -19.74 -21.49 -8.61
N ARG A 314 -19.57 -21.39 -9.94
CA ARG A 314 -19.78 -22.49 -10.88
C ARG A 314 -18.82 -23.66 -10.61
N ASP A 315 -17.54 -23.38 -10.43
CA ASP A 315 -16.52 -24.41 -10.18
C ASP A 315 -16.75 -25.16 -8.86
N LEU A 316 -17.26 -24.46 -7.85
CA LEU A 316 -17.55 -25.02 -6.53
C LEU A 316 -18.99 -25.59 -6.40
N GLY A 317 -19.80 -25.51 -7.46
CA GLY A 317 -21.19 -25.99 -7.47
C GLY A 317 -22.14 -25.19 -6.55
N LYS A 318 -21.86 -23.91 -6.36
CA LYS A 318 -22.65 -22.97 -5.53
C LYS A 318 -23.43 -22.00 -6.42
N VAL A 319 -24.53 -21.47 -5.90
CA VAL A 319 -25.33 -20.44 -6.58
C VAL A 319 -25.25 -19.17 -5.77
N VAL A 320 -24.60 -18.14 -6.31
CA VAL A 320 -24.28 -16.90 -5.60
C VAL A 320 -24.76 -15.70 -6.42
N ASP A 321 -25.47 -14.80 -5.78
CA ASP A 321 -25.82 -13.48 -6.30
C ASP A 321 -24.91 -12.41 -5.67
N LEU A 322 -24.16 -11.68 -6.50
CA LEU A 322 -23.29 -10.59 -6.07
C LEU A 322 -24.05 -9.27 -6.22
N VAL A 323 -24.37 -8.66 -5.08
CA VAL A 323 -25.03 -7.34 -5.01
C VAL A 323 -23.99 -6.27 -4.72
N VAL A 324 -23.92 -5.27 -5.60
CA VAL A 324 -23.02 -4.14 -5.46
C VAL A 324 -23.83 -2.91 -5.02
N GLU A 325 -23.45 -2.32 -3.88
CA GLU A 325 -24.09 -1.13 -3.31
C GLU A 325 -23.08 0.02 -3.22
N GLY A 326 -23.49 1.22 -3.64
CA GLY A 326 -22.64 2.42 -3.53
C GLY A 326 -21.42 2.41 -4.45
N GLY A 327 -21.51 1.79 -5.63
CA GLY A 327 -20.47 1.81 -6.66
C GLY A 327 -20.08 3.22 -7.15
N GLU A 328 -20.99 4.20 -7.03
CA GLU A 328 -20.71 5.59 -7.38
C GLU A 328 -19.86 6.33 -6.33
N THR A 329 -19.55 5.70 -5.19
CA THR A 329 -18.71 6.31 -4.15
C THR A 329 -17.34 6.62 -4.73
N GLU A 330 -16.91 7.88 -4.62
CA GLU A 330 -15.62 8.35 -5.08
C GLU A 330 -14.50 7.95 -4.12
N VAL A 331 -13.47 7.27 -4.64
CA VAL A 331 -12.35 6.74 -3.87
C VAL A 331 -11.04 7.11 -4.56
N ASP A 332 -9.99 7.40 -3.79
CA ASP A 332 -8.66 7.64 -4.34
C ASP A 332 -8.20 6.46 -5.21
N LYS A 333 -7.76 6.74 -6.44
CA LYS A 333 -7.34 5.71 -7.40
C LYS A 333 -6.30 4.74 -6.82
N ARG A 334 -5.38 5.20 -5.98
CA ARG A 334 -4.37 4.34 -5.35
C ARG A 334 -4.99 3.35 -4.38
N VAL A 335 -6.03 3.77 -3.65
CA VAL A 335 -6.79 2.88 -2.77
C VAL A 335 -7.47 1.79 -3.61
N VAL A 336 -8.05 2.14 -4.75
CA VAL A 336 -8.68 1.17 -5.66
C VAL A 336 -7.67 0.15 -6.20
N GLU A 337 -6.50 0.60 -6.63
CA GLU A 337 -5.43 -0.27 -7.15
C GLU A 337 -4.89 -1.23 -6.08
N GLU A 338 -4.64 -0.74 -4.86
CA GLU A 338 -4.07 -1.53 -3.75
C GLU A 338 -5.09 -2.45 -3.07
N LEU A 339 -6.38 -2.08 -3.06
CA LEU A 339 -7.46 -2.92 -2.50
C LEU A 339 -7.97 -3.99 -3.47
N LYS A 340 -7.55 -3.98 -4.73
CA LYS A 340 -7.99 -4.97 -5.73
C LYS A 340 -7.73 -6.40 -5.28
N ASP A 341 -6.49 -6.74 -4.98
CA ASP A 341 -6.10 -8.10 -4.56
C ASP A 341 -6.72 -8.48 -3.20
N PRO A 342 -6.70 -7.61 -2.16
CA PRO A 342 -7.44 -7.81 -0.91
C PRO A 342 -8.92 -8.14 -1.10
N LEU A 343 -9.65 -7.37 -1.91
CA LEU A 343 -11.08 -7.58 -2.14
C LEU A 343 -11.35 -8.87 -2.90
N MET A 344 -10.54 -9.20 -3.91
CA MET A 344 -10.64 -10.50 -4.59
C MET A 344 -10.46 -11.67 -3.62
N HIS A 345 -9.50 -11.58 -2.71
CA HIS A 345 -9.23 -12.62 -1.73
C HIS A 345 -10.40 -12.79 -0.74
N MET A 346 -10.95 -11.69 -0.22
CA MET A 346 -12.10 -11.75 0.68
C MET A 346 -13.35 -12.32 -0.01
N LEU A 347 -13.62 -11.92 -1.25
CA LEU A 347 -14.72 -12.49 -2.04
C LEU A 347 -14.52 -13.98 -2.32
N ARG A 348 -13.29 -14.42 -2.63
CA ARG A 348 -12.97 -15.84 -2.77
C ARG A 348 -13.25 -16.60 -1.49
N ASN A 349 -12.82 -16.10 -0.34
CA ASN A 349 -13.06 -16.75 0.96
C ASN A 349 -14.54 -16.83 1.30
N ALA A 350 -15.30 -15.77 1.00
CA ALA A 350 -16.76 -15.77 1.15
C ALA A 350 -17.40 -16.87 0.30
N VAL A 351 -17.03 -17.00 -0.97
CA VAL A 351 -17.60 -18.01 -1.88
C VAL A 351 -17.10 -19.41 -1.58
N ASP A 352 -15.82 -19.62 -1.26
CA ASP A 352 -15.21 -20.94 -1.04
C ASP A 352 -15.55 -21.53 0.35
N HIS A 353 -15.31 -20.76 1.41
CA HIS A 353 -15.46 -21.25 2.78
C HIS A 353 -16.72 -20.72 3.47
N GLY A 354 -17.13 -19.48 3.19
CA GLY A 354 -18.31 -18.86 3.80
C GLY A 354 -19.62 -19.53 3.39
N ILE A 355 -19.89 -19.57 2.08
CA ILE A 355 -21.17 -20.02 1.52
C ILE A 355 -21.26 -21.55 1.52
N GLU A 356 -22.39 -22.09 1.95
CA GLU A 356 -22.70 -23.52 1.92
C GLU A 356 -23.26 -23.97 0.56
N LEU A 357 -23.28 -25.29 0.30
CA LEU A 357 -23.90 -25.82 -0.91
C LEU A 357 -25.42 -25.58 -0.90
N PRO A 358 -26.09 -25.45 -2.07
CA PRO A 358 -27.53 -25.17 -2.13
C PRO A 358 -28.40 -26.12 -1.28
N ALA A 359 -28.12 -27.42 -1.34
CA ALA A 359 -28.84 -28.43 -0.54
C ALA A 359 -28.60 -28.28 0.98
N GLN A 360 -27.40 -27.84 1.39
CA GLN A 360 -27.11 -27.57 2.81
C GLN A 360 -27.83 -26.30 3.28
N ARG A 361 -27.91 -25.27 2.44
CA ARG A 361 -28.62 -24.03 2.73
C ARG A 361 -30.11 -24.26 2.93
N GLU A 362 -30.73 -25.03 2.03
CA GLU A 362 -32.14 -25.44 2.17
C GLU A 362 -32.38 -26.23 3.46
N GLY A 363 -31.44 -27.12 3.82
CA GLY A 363 -31.48 -27.86 5.09
C GLY A 363 -31.40 -26.98 6.34
N LEU A 364 -30.81 -25.80 6.24
CA LEU A 364 -30.72 -24.78 7.30
C LEU A 364 -31.85 -23.74 7.22
N GLY A 365 -32.79 -23.87 6.28
CA GLY A 365 -33.89 -22.91 6.07
C GLY A 365 -33.47 -21.61 5.38
N LYS A 366 -32.29 -21.58 4.75
CA LYS A 366 -31.80 -20.45 3.96
C LYS A 366 -32.21 -20.59 2.49
N ALA A 367 -32.18 -19.48 1.74
CA ALA A 367 -32.39 -19.51 0.30
C ALA A 367 -31.27 -20.31 -0.40
N ALA A 368 -31.63 -21.08 -1.43
CA ALA A 368 -30.68 -21.87 -2.23
C ALA A 368 -29.63 -20.99 -2.92
N THR A 369 -30.03 -19.78 -3.35
CA THR A 369 -29.12 -18.72 -3.81
C THR A 369 -28.55 -17.98 -2.60
N ALA A 370 -27.22 -17.97 -2.47
CA ALA A 370 -26.52 -17.19 -1.48
C ALA A 370 -26.35 -15.74 -1.95
N LYS A 371 -26.31 -14.80 -0.99
CA LYS A 371 -26.13 -13.37 -1.27
C LYS A 371 -24.78 -12.92 -0.76
N VAL A 372 -23.95 -12.41 -1.67
CA VAL A 372 -22.72 -11.68 -1.33
C VAL A 372 -22.95 -10.21 -1.66
N THR A 373 -22.73 -9.34 -0.69
CA THR A 373 -22.90 -7.89 -0.86
C THR A 373 -21.54 -7.20 -0.78
N LEU A 374 -21.21 -6.43 -1.80
CA LEU A 374 -20.05 -5.53 -1.81
C LEU A 374 -20.56 -4.11 -1.73
N ARG A 375 -20.33 -3.46 -0.59
CA ARG A 375 -20.84 -2.12 -0.31
C ARG A 375 -19.69 -1.13 -0.17
N ALA A 376 -19.77 0.01 -0.83
CA ALA A 376 -18.93 1.16 -0.54
C ALA A 376 -19.79 2.36 -0.13
N TYR A 377 -19.33 3.10 0.87
CA TYR A 377 -19.92 4.38 1.25
C TYR A 377 -18.88 5.29 1.87
N GLN A 378 -19.12 6.59 1.77
CA GLN A 378 -18.25 7.61 2.33
C GLN A 378 -18.82 8.14 3.64
N THR A 379 -17.96 8.32 4.63
CA THR A 379 -18.21 9.06 5.88
C THR A 379 -17.53 10.42 5.80
N ALA A 380 -17.69 11.28 6.81
CA ALA A 380 -17.08 12.61 6.81
C ALA A 380 -15.54 12.59 6.64
N SER A 381 -14.86 11.54 7.11
CA SER A 381 -13.38 11.46 7.13
C SER A 381 -12.79 10.25 6.42
N ALA A 382 -13.60 9.24 6.08
CA ALA A 382 -13.12 7.97 5.55
C ALA A 382 -14.07 7.35 4.53
N VAL A 383 -13.51 6.54 3.63
CA VAL A 383 -14.26 5.62 2.78
C VAL A 383 -14.34 4.28 3.49
N VAL A 384 -15.54 3.69 3.54
CA VAL A 384 -15.80 2.37 4.11
C VAL A 384 -16.20 1.42 2.99
N ILE A 385 -15.55 0.27 2.93
CA ILE A 385 -15.82 -0.82 2.00
C ILE A 385 -16.15 -2.07 2.81
N GLU A 386 -17.31 -2.66 2.59
CA GLU A 386 -17.80 -3.85 3.28
C GLU A 386 -17.98 -5.01 2.29
N VAL A 387 -17.46 -6.19 2.65
CA VAL A 387 -17.76 -7.46 2.00
C VAL A 387 -18.61 -8.28 2.97
N CYS A 388 -19.87 -8.52 2.62
CA CYS A 388 -20.82 -9.25 3.44
C CYS A 388 -21.26 -10.53 2.72
N ASP A 389 -21.28 -11.66 3.42
CA ASP A 389 -21.92 -12.90 2.96
C ASP A 389 -23.01 -13.33 3.95
N ASP A 390 -23.97 -14.13 3.47
CA ASP A 390 -25.02 -14.77 4.27
C ASP A 390 -24.75 -16.27 4.51
N GLY A 391 -23.46 -16.62 4.57
CA GLY A 391 -22.97 -17.98 4.74
C GLY A 391 -23.06 -18.48 6.18
N ARG A 392 -22.18 -19.42 6.51
CA ARG A 392 -22.16 -20.09 7.83
C ARG A 392 -21.53 -19.24 8.95
N GLY A 393 -20.90 -18.12 8.61
CA GLY A 393 -20.09 -17.33 9.55
C GLY A 393 -18.72 -17.97 9.84
N LEU A 394 -18.05 -17.48 10.89
CA LEU A 394 -16.75 -18.00 11.34
C LEU A 394 -16.92 -19.04 12.45
N ASP A 395 -16.22 -20.17 12.33
CA ASP A 395 -16.15 -21.19 13.38
C ASP A 395 -15.10 -20.78 14.44
N LEU A 396 -15.58 -20.21 15.54
CA LEU A 396 -14.75 -19.79 16.68
C LEU A 396 -13.96 -20.95 17.30
N GLU A 397 -14.51 -22.17 17.33
CA GLU A 397 -13.82 -23.35 17.87
C GLU A 397 -12.71 -23.82 16.94
N ALA A 398 -12.89 -23.73 15.63
CA ALA A 398 -11.83 -23.97 14.65
C ALA A 398 -10.71 -22.92 14.76
N ILE A 399 -11.06 -21.65 14.95
CA ILE A 399 -10.09 -20.55 15.19
C ILE A 399 -9.28 -20.82 16.45
N ARG A 400 -9.93 -21.12 17.58
CA ARG A 400 -9.25 -21.46 18.86
C ARG A 400 -8.29 -22.64 18.69
N ARG A 401 -8.75 -23.72 18.05
CA ARG A 401 -7.93 -24.92 17.83
C ARG A 401 -6.73 -24.65 16.93
N THR A 402 -6.89 -23.80 15.92
CA THR A 402 -5.81 -23.39 15.01
C THR A 402 -4.79 -22.52 15.75
N ALA A 403 -5.26 -21.57 16.57
CA ALA A 403 -4.42 -20.73 17.42
C ALA A 403 -3.54 -21.55 18.39
N LEU A 404 -4.13 -22.57 19.03
CA LEU A 404 -3.43 -23.50 19.92
C LEU A 404 -2.41 -24.35 19.17
N ARG A 405 -2.79 -24.91 18.01
CA ARG A 405 -1.89 -25.75 17.20
C ARG A 405 -0.69 -24.95 16.68
N ALA A 406 -0.92 -23.71 16.27
CA ALA A 406 0.12 -22.78 15.85
C ALA A 406 1.02 -22.30 17.02
N ARG A 407 0.71 -22.68 18.27
CA ARG A 407 1.41 -22.27 19.50
C ARG A 407 1.49 -20.75 19.68
N LEU A 408 0.51 -20.03 19.13
CA LEU A 408 0.45 -18.56 19.22
C LEU A 408 -0.14 -18.10 20.56
N PHE A 409 -1.00 -18.92 21.16
CA PHE A 409 -1.70 -18.62 22.42
C PHE A 409 -1.86 -19.87 23.27
N THR A 410 -1.99 -19.65 24.58
CA THR A 410 -2.40 -20.69 25.55
C THR A 410 -3.92 -20.77 25.63
N GLN A 411 -4.45 -21.88 26.15
CA GLN A 411 -5.89 -22.06 26.36
C GLN A 411 -6.46 -20.95 27.27
N GLU A 412 -5.77 -20.64 28.36
CA GLU A 412 -6.16 -19.60 29.32
C GLU A 412 -6.25 -18.21 28.65
N GLN A 413 -5.36 -17.91 27.70
CA GLN A 413 -5.39 -16.65 26.95
C GLN A 413 -6.57 -16.59 25.97
N LEU A 414 -6.89 -17.70 25.29
CA LEU A 414 -8.01 -17.75 24.33
C LEU A 414 -9.38 -17.73 25.03
N ASP A 415 -9.47 -18.30 26.23
CA ASP A 415 -10.69 -18.28 27.04
C ASP A 415 -10.98 -16.88 27.61
N ALA A 416 -9.93 -16.05 27.79
CA ALA A 416 -10.06 -14.66 28.23
C ALA A 416 -10.40 -13.67 27.10
N MET A 417 -10.33 -14.09 25.83
CA MET A 417 -10.59 -13.22 24.69
C MET A 417 -12.08 -13.03 24.41
N THR A 418 -12.45 -11.84 23.97
CA THR A 418 -13.79 -11.57 23.43
C THR A 418 -13.96 -12.18 22.04
N GLU A 419 -15.21 -12.36 21.58
CA GLU A 419 -15.47 -12.86 20.22
C GLU A 419 -14.86 -11.95 19.14
N GLU A 420 -14.88 -10.63 19.34
CA GLU A 420 -14.25 -9.67 18.42
C GLU A 420 -12.73 -9.87 18.34
N GLN A 421 -12.08 -10.13 19.48
CA GLN A 421 -10.64 -10.44 19.53
C GLN A 421 -10.34 -11.77 18.83
N LEU A 422 -11.22 -12.78 18.98
CA LEU A 422 -11.08 -14.06 18.30
C LEU A 422 -11.25 -13.93 16.78
N HIS A 423 -12.20 -13.12 16.29
CA HIS A 423 -12.35 -12.83 14.87
C HIS A 423 -11.10 -12.16 14.29
N GLN A 424 -10.45 -11.26 15.05
CA GLN A 424 -9.23 -10.58 14.59
C GLN A 424 -8.01 -11.50 14.46
N LEU A 425 -8.01 -12.67 15.12
CA LEU A 425 -6.89 -13.62 15.01
C LEU A 425 -6.65 -14.10 13.58
N ILE A 426 -7.67 -14.07 12.71
CA ILE A 426 -7.55 -14.50 11.31
C ILE A 426 -6.55 -13.66 10.50
N PHE A 427 -6.27 -12.42 10.92
CA PHE A 427 -5.32 -11.53 10.25
C PHE A 427 -3.87 -11.74 10.69
N ARG A 428 -3.61 -12.61 11.68
CA ARG A 428 -2.24 -12.78 12.19
C ARG A 428 -1.36 -13.54 11.19
N PRO A 429 -0.07 -13.14 11.05
CA PRO A 429 0.89 -13.89 10.26
C PRO A 429 0.98 -15.35 10.72
N GLY A 430 0.90 -16.27 9.77
CA GLY A 430 0.91 -17.72 10.05
C GLY A 430 -0.43 -18.29 10.54
N PHE A 431 -1.48 -17.48 10.60
CA PHE A 431 -2.86 -17.94 10.86
C PHE A 431 -3.53 -18.28 9.53
N SER A 432 -3.27 -19.49 9.00
CA SER A 432 -4.00 -20.03 7.86
C SER A 432 -4.55 -21.41 8.20
N THR A 433 -5.83 -21.63 7.91
CA THR A 433 -6.53 -22.89 8.15
C THR A 433 -6.27 -23.94 7.06
N ASN A 434 -5.62 -23.55 5.94
CA ASN A 434 -5.32 -24.47 4.85
C ASN A 434 -4.04 -25.28 5.13
N SER A 435 -4.22 -26.60 5.16
CA SER A 435 -3.17 -27.61 5.30
C SER A 435 -2.49 -27.98 3.97
N ILE A 436 -2.91 -27.36 2.87
CA ILE A 436 -2.40 -27.63 1.52
C ILE A 436 -2.25 -26.28 0.80
N VAL A 437 -1.02 -25.89 0.52
CA VAL A 437 -0.70 -24.85 -0.46
C VAL A 437 -0.94 -25.47 -1.83
N THR A 438 -2.02 -25.09 -2.52
CA THR A 438 -2.25 -25.49 -3.92
C THR A 438 -1.61 -24.46 -4.86
N ASP A 439 -0.87 -24.96 -5.84
CA ASP A 439 -0.01 -24.22 -6.79
C ASP A 439 -0.76 -23.37 -7.84
N VAL A 440 -1.95 -22.84 -7.52
CA VAL A 440 -2.70 -21.98 -8.44
C VAL A 440 -2.61 -20.53 -7.94
N SER A 441 -1.65 -19.79 -8.53
CA SER A 441 -1.15 -18.46 -8.16
C SER A 441 -0.07 -18.46 -7.08
N GLY A 442 1.19 -18.56 -7.52
CA GLY A 442 2.42 -18.51 -6.72
C GLY A 442 2.68 -17.20 -5.97
N ARG A 443 1.76 -16.73 -5.13
CA ARG A 443 1.99 -15.67 -4.13
C ARG A 443 1.45 -15.96 -2.73
N GLY A 444 0.79 -17.11 -2.48
CA GLY A 444 0.43 -17.53 -1.12
C GLY A 444 -0.20 -16.41 -0.28
N VAL A 445 -1.24 -15.75 -0.82
CA VAL A 445 -1.84 -14.57 -0.18
C VAL A 445 -2.73 -15.05 0.96
N GLY A 446 -2.24 -14.94 2.19
CA GLY A 446 -3.02 -15.12 3.40
C GLY A 446 -3.77 -13.85 3.78
N MET A 447 -4.65 -13.99 4.77
CA MET A 447 -5.39 -12.86 5.35
C MET A 447 -4.47 -11.86 6.08
N ASP A 448 -3.24 -12.25 6.39
CA ASP A 448 -2.17 -11.40 6.88
C ASP A 448 -1.65 -10.39 5.83
N VAL A 449 -1.59 -10.81 4.56
CA VAL A 449 -1.25 -9.90 3.44
C VAL A 449 -2.36 -8.88 3.24
N VAL A 450 -3.63 -9.30 3.33
CA VAL A 450 -4.79 -8.41 3.27
C VAL A 450 -4.71 -7.34 4.36
N HIS A 451 -4.47 -7.73 5.61
CA HIS A 451 -4.30 -6.80 6.73
C HIS A 451 -3.12 -5.84 6.49
N THR A 452 -1.97 -6.37 6.08
CA THR A 452 -0.78 -5.57 5.80
C THR A 452 -1.05 -4.51 4.72
N ASN A 453 -1.75 -4.88 3.64
CA ASN A 453 -2.09 -3.93 2.57
C ASN A 453 -3.04 -2.83 3.06
N VAL A 454 -4.06 -3.18 3.85
CA VAL A 454 -4.99 -2.19 4.42
C VAL A 454 -4.27 -1.25 5.40
N VAL A 455 -3.41 -1.77 6.27
CA VAL A 455 -2.60 -0.95 7.20
C VAL A 455 -1.63 -0.04 6.44
N ASN A 456 -1.05 -0.50 5.33
CA ASN A 456 -0.19 0.34 4.47
C ASN A 456 -0.96 1.49 3.81
N LEU A 457 -2.27 1.31 3.56
CA LEU A 457 -3.18 2.37 3.15
C LEU A 457 -3.63 3.27 4.31
N LYS A 458 -3.06 3.10 5.50
CA LYS A 458 -3.48 3.76 6.76
C LYS A 458 -4.93 3.44 7.12
N GLY A 459 -5.42 2.31 6.65
CA GLY A 459 -6.76 1.84 6.91
C GLY A 459 -6.84 0.98 8.16
N ASP A 460 -8.07 0.59 8.48
CA ASP A 460 -8.43 -0.36 9.52
C ASP A 460 -9.29 -1.45 8.89
N ILE A 461 -9.08 -2.70 9.30
CA ILE A 461 -9.89 -3.85 8.85
C ILE A 461 -10.50 -4.54 10.07
N LYS A 462 -11.81 -4.77 10.02
CA LYS A 462 -12.58 -5.43 11.08
C LYS A 462 -13.44 -6.54 10.51
N VAL A 463 -13.67 -7.57 11.32
CA VAL A 463 -14.50 -8.71 10.94
C VAL A 463 -15.58 -8.93 11.98
N PHE A 464 -16.81 -8.99 11.49
CA PHE A 464 -18.00 -9.27 12.25
C PHE A 464 -18.60 -10.54 11.68
N ALA A 465 -18.68 -11.60 12.46
CA ALA A 465 -19.30 -12.83 12.03
C ALA A 465 -20.36 -13.22 13.06
N THR A 466 -21.44 -13.82 12.59
CA THR A 466 -22.42 -14.47 13.46
C THR A 466 -22.69 -15.86 12.89
N PRO A 467 -22.61 -16.93 13.71
CA PRO A 467 -22.88 -18.29 13.25
C PRO A 467 -24.21 -18.38 12.51
N ASP A 468 -24.19 -19.04 11.36
CA ASP A 468 -25.33 -19.25 10.48
C ASP A 468 -26.01 -17.99 9.91
N LEU A 469 -25.48 -16.79 10.18
CA LEU A 469 -25.97 -15.52 9.63
C LEU A 469 -24.99 -14.91 8.62
N GLY A 470 -23.72 -15.33 8.65
CA GLY A 470 -22.69 -14.97 7.68
C GLY A 470 -21.55 -14.15 8.27
N THR A 471 -20.73 -13.59 7.38
CA THR A 471 -19.54 -12.81 7.74
C THR A 471 -19.55 -11.46 7.04
N THR A 472 -19.18 -10.41 7.78
CA THR A 472 -18.96 -9.06 7.27
C THR A 472 -17.53 -8.65 7.55
N VAL A 473 -16.76 -8.40 6.49
CA VAL A 473 -15.43 -7.80 6.58
C VAL A 473 -15.53 -6.34 6.18
N ARG A 474 -15.14 -5.43 7.08
CA ARG A 474 -15.19 -3.98 6.89
C ARG A 474 -13.79 -3.41 6.80
N ILE A 475 -13.48 -2.75 5.70
CA ILE A 475 -12.27 -1.95 5.49
C ILE A 475 -12.64 -0.48 5.60
N THR A 476 -11.91 0.26 6.42
CA THR A 476 -12.04 1.72 6.55
C THR A 476 -10.73 2.34 6.12
N VAL A 477 -10.74 3.24 5.14
CA VAL A 477 -9.55 3.93 4.63
C VAL A 477 -9.77 5.44 4.61
N PRO A 478 -8.74 6.26 4.91
CA PRO A 478 -8.87 7.71 4.89
C PRO A 478 -9.29 8.23 3.51
N LEU A 479 -10.03 9.33 3.48
CA LEU A 479 -10.46 9.96 2.23
C LEU A 479 -9.27 10.54 1.41
N SER A 480 -8.14 10.81 2.05
CA SER A 480 -6.90 11.26 1.40
C SER A 480 -5.71 10.52 1.99
N LEU A 481 -4.81 10.06 1.13
CA LEU A 481 -3.54 9.45 1.55
C LEU A 481 -2.40 10.47 1.69
N ALA A 482 -2.60 11.69 1.17
CA ALA A 482 -1.56 12.73 1.04
C ALA A 482 -1.33 13.51 2.34
N SER A 483 -2.39 13.80 3.09
CA SER A 483 -2.33 14.50 4.38
C SER A 483 -2.65 13.54 5.54
N VAL A 484 -2.07 13.81 6.70
CA VAL A 484 -2.31 13.06 7.94
C VAL A 484 -2.45 14.04 9.09
N HIS A 485 -3.52 13.92 9.85
CA HIS A 485 -3.69 14.68 11.07
C HIS A 485 -2.79 14.13 12.18
N SER A 486 -1.86 14.95 12.67
CA SER A 486 -0.77 14.48 13.53
C SER A 486 -0.56 15.38 14.75
N LEU A 487 -0.24 14.74 15.87
CA LEU A 487 0.25 15.36 17.09
C LEU A 487 1.76 15.59 16.97
N ILE A 488 2.19 16.85 17.04
CA ILE A 488 3.59 17.25 17.04
C ILE A 488 4.12 17.17 18.47
N LEU A 489 5.22 16.44 18.63
CA LEU A 489 5.84 16.17 19.92
C LEU A 489 7.36 16.28 19.82
N ARG A 490 8.01 16.55 20.96
CA ARG A 490 9.47 16.61 21.06
C ARG A 490 9.98 15.42 21.87
N THR A 491 11.05 14.79 21.37
CA THR A 491 11.83 13.84 22.17
C THR A 491 13.30 13.84 21.77
N GLY A 492 14.21 13.73 22.72
CA GLY A 492 15.66 13.72 22.45
C GLY A 492 16.15 14.98 21.73
N GLY A 493 15.49 16.12 21.94
CA GLY A 493 15.80 17.39 21.27
C GLY A 493 15.23 17.54 19.84
N HIS A 494 14.59 16.51 19.29
CA HIS A 494 14.04 16.52 17.93
C HIS A 494 12.50 16.53 17.92
N MET A 495 11.92 17.09 16.85
CA MET A 495 10.47 17.10 16.62
C MET A 495 10.04 15.86 15.84
N TYR A 496 8.92 15.29 16.23
CA TYR A 496 8.27 14.16 15.58
C TYR A 496 6.77 14.43 15.44
N ALA A 497 6.16 13.84 14.42
CA ALA A 497 4.73 13.87 14.19
C ALA A 497 4.17 12.47 14.43
N LEU A 498 3.18 12.34 15.31
CA LEU A 498 2.50 11.08 15.61
C LEU A 498 1.06 11.16 15.10
N PRO A 499 0.65 10.32 14.14
CA PRO A 499 -0.72 10.27 13.67
C PRO A 499 -1.72 10.12 14.82
N ILE A 500 -2.74 10.97 14.85
CA ILE A 500 -3.67 11.04 16.00
C ILE A 500 -4.76 9.96 15.94
N ASP A 501 -4.93 9.30 14.80
CA ASP A 501 -5.95 8.26 14.56
C ASP A 501 -5.85 7.07 15.53
N ARG A 502 -4.66 6.84 16.12
CA ARG A 502 -4.41 5.79 17.12
C ARG A 502 -4.14 6.32 18.53
N VAL A 503 -4.34 7.62 18.77
CA VAL A 503 -4.19 8.24 20.09
C VAL A 503 -5.52 8.16 20.83
N GLU A 504 -5.56 7.38 21.92
CA GLU A 504 -6.75 7.27 22.78
C GLU A 504 -6.87 8.49 23.70
N ALA A 505 -5.76 8.92 24.32
CA ALA A 505 -5.75 9.99 25.31
C ALA A 505 -4.34 10.54 25.56
N LEU A 506 -4.29 11.74 26.14
CA LEU A 506 -3.07 12.39 26.63
C LEU A 506 -3.12 12.50 28.15
N TYR A 507 -2.04 12.11 28.83
CA TYR A 507 -1.91 12.17 30.28
C TYR A 507 -0.58 12.83 30.68
N GLU A 508 -0.54 13.40 31.88
CA GLU A 508 0.72 13.67 32.57
C GLU A 508 1.00 12.56 33.57
N VAL A 509 2.17 11.94 33.47
CA VAL A 509 2.58 10.84 34.35
C VAL A 509 3.67 11.33 35.29
N ARG A 510 3.38 11.25 36.59
CA ARG A 510 4.37 11.54 37.62
C ARG A 510 5.29 10.32 37.78
N PRO A 511 6.60 10.51 37.99
CA PRO A 511 7.52 9.39 38.21
C PRO A 511 7.09 8.44 39.33
N VAL A 512 6.40 8.94 40.35
CA VAL A 512 5.87 8.18 41.49
C VAL A 512 4.71 7.25 41.14
N ASP A 513 4.00 7.51 40.04
CA ASP A 513 2.87 6.70 39.59
C ASP A 513 3.32 5.56 38.66
N ILE A 514 4.63 5.49 38.35
CA ILE A 514 5.23 4.45 37.51
C ILE A 514 5.67 3.28 38.41
N PHE A 515 5.19 2.08 38.10
CA PHE A 515 5.55 0.84 38.77
C PHE A 515 5.91 -0.22 37.73
N GLU A 516 6.61 -1.29 38.13
CA GLU A 516 7.01 -2.35 37.20
C GLU A 516 6.04 -3.55 37.26
N ILE A 517 5.64 -4.04 36.09
CA ILE A 517 4.87 -5.28 35.90
C ILE A 517 5.67 -6.19 34.97
N ALA A 518 6.05 -7.38 35.45
CA ALA A 518 6.85 -8.33 34.68
C ALA A 518 8.14 -7.73 34.08
N GLY A 519 8.77 -6.77 34.78
CA GLY A 519 10.00 -6.08 34.33
C GLY A 519 9.77 -4.97 33.30
N GLN A 520 8.52 -4.67 32.95
CA GLN A 520 8.14 -3.53 32.10
C GLN A 520 7.54 -2.41 32.96
N PRO A 521 7.90 -1.15 32.73
CA PRO A 521 7.28 -0.05 33.44
C PRO A 521 5.81 0.11 33.01
N ALA A 522 4.95 0.45 33.96
CA ALA A 522 3.52 0.63 33.78
C ALA A 522 3.04 1.77 34.68
N ALA A 523 1.92 2.38 34.32
CA ALA A 523 1.23 3.35 35.18
C ALA A 523 -0.27 3.11 35.14
N ARG A 524 -0.95 3.55 36.21
CA ARG A 524 -2.41 3.54 36.27
C ARG A 524 -2.94 4.84 35.66
N LEU A 525 -3.45 4.77 34.44
CA LEU A 525 -4.00 5.90 33.69
C LEU A 525 -5.53 5.76 33.66
N GLY A 526 -6.22 6.63 34.40
CA GLY A 526 -7.65 6.48 34.66
C GLY A 526 -7.94 5.22 35.51
N GLU A 527 -8.85 4.37 35.03
CA GLU A 527 -9.21 3.10 35.70
C GLU A 527 -8.37 1.91 35.23
N LYS A 528 -7.50 2.08 34.23
CA LYS A 528 -6.78 0.99 33.58
C LYS A 528 -5.28 1.08 33.83
N THR A 529 -4.63 -0.09 33.83
CA THR A 529 -3.18 -0.19 33.92
C THR A 529 -2.61 -0.27 32.51
N VAL A 530 -1.68 0.63 32.18
CA VAL A 530 -1.12 0.78 30.83
C VAL A 530 0.39 0.61 30.91
N SER A 531 0.96 -0.22 30.02
CA SER A 531 2.41 -0.40 29.88
C SER A 531 3.03 0.88 29.32
N LEU A 532 4.17 1.29 29.84
CA LEU A 532 4.85 2.52 29.46
C LEU A 532 6.12 2.22 28.66
N ALA A 533 6.43 3.06 27.67
CA ALA A 533 7.72 3.09 27.01
C ALA A 533 8.14 4.54 26.73
N ARG A 534 9.43 4.84 26.87
CA ARG A 534 9.95 6.13 26.40
C ARG A 534 10.12 6.12 24.90
N LEU A 535 9.67 7.18 24.22
CA LEU A 535 9.83 7.27 22.77
C LEU A 535 11.32 7.28 22.37
N THR A 536 12.19 7.93 23.15
CA THR A 536 13.65 7.89 22.95
C THR A 536 14.19 6.47 22.88
N ASP A 537 13.72 5.57 23.75
CA ASP A 537 14.15 4.18 23.82
C ASP A 537 13.63 3.35 22.64
N LEU A 538 12.42 3.66 22.15
CA LEU A 538 11.83 3.00 20.98
C LEU A 538 12.50 3.44 19.68
N LEU A 539 12.95 4.70 19.61
CA LEU A 539 13.64 5.28 18.46
C LEU A 539 15.16 5.05 18.48
N GLU A 540 15.69 4.36 19.49
CA GLU A 540 17.14 4.11 19.68
C GLU A 540 17.97 5.41 19.69
N LEU A 541 17.42 6.50 20.22
CA LEU A 541 18.09 7.81 20.25
C LEU A 541 19.18 7.87 21.33
N PRO A 542 20.29 8.59 21.07
CA PRO A 542 21.32 8.79 22.07
C PRO A 542 20.75 9.57 23.27
N LEU A 543 21.09 9.10 24.47
CA LEU A 543 20.69 9.77 25.72
C LEU A 543 21.39 11.13 25.80
N LEU A 544 20.61 12.21 25.74
CA LEU A 544 21.12 13.52 26.10
C LEU A 544 21.39 13.55 27.62
N PRO A 545 22.49 14.17 28.08
CA PRO A 545 22.73 14.36 29.50
C PRO A 545 21.59 15.20 30.08
N LYS A 546 20.78 14.59 30.96
CA LYS A 546 19.70 15.30 31.65
C LYS A 546 20.27 16.47 32.45
N ALA A 547 19.62 17.63 32.37
CA ALA A 547 19.92 18.72 33.29
C ALA A 547 19.56 18.28 34.72
N LYS A 548 20.40 18.64 35.71
CA LYS A 548 20.13 18.33 37.13
C LYS A 548 18.78 18.93 37.53
N GLY A 549 17.76 18.08 37.69
CA GLY A 549 16.38 18.47 38.06
C GLY A 549 15.28 17.79 37.23
N GLU A 550 15.58 17.29 36.03
CA GLU A 550 14.57 16.70 35.12
C GLU A 550 14.05 15.31 35.53
N SER A 551 14.63 14.70 36.58
CA SER A 551 14.21 13.37 37.02
C SER A 551 12.93 13.37 37.86
N GLU A 552 12.48 14.53 38.34
CA GLU A 552 11.28 14.70 39.17
C GLU A 552 10.09 15.34 38.44
N ALA A 553 10.27 15.75 37.18
CA ALA A 553 9.20 16.40 36.41
C ALA A 553 8.13 15.40 35.94
N ASN A 554 6.89 15.89 35.81
CA ASN A 554 5.82 15.17 35.14
C ASN A 554 6.22 14.93 33.68
N HIS A 555 6.03 13.71 33.20
CA HIS A 555 6.31 13.36 31.82
C HIS A 555 5.00 13.34 31.04
N PRO A 556 4.88 14.09 29.93
CA PRO A 556 3.78 13.92 29.00
C PRO A 556 3.73 12.48 28.46
N CYS A 557 2.54 11.90 28.42
CA CYS A 557 2.30 10.52 28.02
C CYS A 557 1.17 10.47 26.99
N VAL A 558 1.48 9.94 25.80
CA VAL A 558 0.50 9.68 24.76
C VAL A 558 0.06 8.23 24.84
N VAL A 559 -1.22 7.96 25.07
CA VAL A 559 -1.75 6.59 25.10
C VAL A 559 -2.18 6.19 23.69
N LEU A 560 -1.49 5.19 23.16
CA LEU A 560 -1.82 4.54 21.90
C LEU A 560 -2.67 3.29 22.18
N ASP A 561 -3.75 3.09 21.41
CA ASP A 561 -4.54 1.85 21.43
C ASP A 561 -4.54 1.22 20.04
N ILE A 562 -3.96 0.02 19.96
CA ILE A 562 -3.83 -0.73 18.71
C ILE A 562 -4.29 -2.17 18.96
N GLU A 563 -5.46 -2.51 18.41
CA GLU A 563 -6.10 -3.84 18.57
C GLU A 563 -6.20 -4.27 20.05
N GLY A 564 -6.48 -3.33 20.95
CA GLY A 564 -6.57 -3.57 22.40
C GLY A 564 -5.23 -3.63 23.13
N ASN A 565 -4.10 -3.53 22.42
CA ASN A 565 -2.79 -3.36 23.03
C ASN A 565 -2.54 -1.89 23.30
N ARG A 566 -2.63 -1.51 24.58
CA ARG A 566 -2.42 -0.14 25.03
C ARG A 566 -0.98 0.11 25.40
N LEU A 567 -0.41 1.17 24.85
CA LEU A 567 0.93 1.64 25.16
C LEU A 567 0.89 3.11 25.55
N GLY A 568 1.40 3.43 26.74
CA GLY A 568 1.69 4.81 27.13
C GLY A 568 3.08 5.20 26.67
N LEU A 569 3.15 6.13 25.73
CA LEU A 569 4.38 6.64 25.15
C LEU A 569 4.81 7.90 25.90
N LEU A 570 5.88 7.80 26.69
CA LEU A 570 6.48 8.95 27.38
C LEU A 570 7.31 9.76 26.39
N VAL A 571 7.01 11.06 26.31
CA VAL A 571 7.70 12.04 25.45
C VAL A 571 8.24 13.20 26.30
N ASP A 572 9.10 14.05 25.73
CA ASP A 572 9.67 15.16 26.48
C ASP A 572 8.69 16.35 26.51
N GLU A 573 8.03 16.62 25.38
CA GLU A 573 7.11 17.76 25.24
C GLU A 573 6.03 17.45 24.20
N LEU A 574 4.82 17.96 24.42
CA LEU A 574 3.73 18.02 23.42
C LEU A 574 3.64 19.45 22.90
N ILE A 575 3.66 19.62 21.58
CA ILE A 575 3.82 20.93 20.95
C ILE A 575 2.48 21.44 20.41
N ASP A 576 1.91 20.74 19.43
CA ASP A 576 0.71 21.18 18.72
C ASP A 576 0.03 20.02 17.97
N GLU A 577 -1.19 20.25 17.48
CA GLU A 577 -1.94 19.34 16.62
C GLU A 577 -2.17 20.01 15.26
N GLN A 578 -1.71 19.37 14.17
CA GLN A 578 -1.84 19.96 12.84
C GLN A 578 -1.90 18.89 11.74
N GLU A 579 -2.55 19.25 10.63
CA GLU A 579 -2.56 18.46 9.41
C GLU A 579 -1.21 18.59 8.69
N VAL A 580 -0.57 17.47 8.40
CA VAL A 580 0.75 17.44 7.77
C VAL A 580 0.73 16.64 6.48
N VAL A 581 1.42 17.15 5.45
CA VAL A 581 1.58 16.42 4.18
C VAL A 581 2.65 15.35 4.37
N LEU A 582 2.26 14.09 4.20
CA LEU A 582 3.18 12.96 4.34
C LEU A 582 3.97 12.76 3.05
N LYS A 583 5.29 12.93 3.13
CA LYS A 583 6.22 12.57 2.07
C LYS A 583 6.83 11.20 2.37
N PRO A 584 6.63 10.18 1.49
CA PRO A 584 7.24 8.87 1.69
C PRO A 584 8.77 8.97 1.61
N LEU A 585 9.46 8.11 2.35
CA LEU A 585 10.91 8.02 2.34
C LEU A 585 11.35 7.16 1.13
N ASN A 586 11.84 7.81 0.08
CA ASN A 586 12.24 7.14 -1.16
C ASN A 586 13.70 6.62 -1.12
N GLY A 587 14.05 5.69 -2.01
CA GLY A 587 15.42 5.19 -2.18
C GLY A 587 15.86 4.22 -1.08
N LEU A 588 17.03 4.48 -0.45
CA LEU A 588 17.61 3.61 0.58
C LEU A 588 16.82 3.60 1.91
N LEU A 589 15.82 4.47 2.07
CA LEU A 589 15.04 4.66 3.30
C LEU A 589 13.62 4.06 3.23
N HIS A 590 13.37 3.16 2.28
CA HIS A 590 12.03 2.59 2.03
C HIS A 590 11.40 1.91 3.26
N ARG A 591 12.20 1.48 4.25
CA ARG A 591 11.69 0.88 5.48
C ARG A 591 12.58 1.18 6.69
N VAL A 592 12.33 2.30 7.35
CA VAL A 592 12.88 2.61 8.68
C VAL A 592 11.83 2.24 9.73
N ARG A 593 12.20 1.40 10.69
CA ARG A 593 11.29 0.95 11.76
C ARG A 593 10.74 2.14 12.54
N ASN A 594 9.47 2.08 12.94
CA ASN A 594 8.77 3.13 13.71
C ASN A 594 8.52 4.43 12.92
N VAL A 595 8.80 4.47 11.61
CA VAL A 595 8.68 5.67 10.78
C VAL A 595 7.75 5.40 9.60
N SER A 596 6.74 6.25 9.44
CA SER A 596 5.79 6.25 8.32
C SER A 596 6.28 7.13 7.16
N GLY A 597 7.04 8.18 7.44
CA GLY A 597 7.51 9.12 6.43
C GLY A 597 8.14 10.37 7.03
N ALA A 598 8.22 11.44 6.25
CA ALA A 598 8.63 12.76 6.71
C ALA A 598 7.63 13.83 6.27
N THR A 599 7.61 14.94 6.98
CA THR A 599 6.84 16.13 6.63
C THR A 599 7.68 17.38 6.88
N ILE A 600 7.22 18.52 6.39
CA ILE A 600 7.83 19.81 6.63
C ILE A 600 6.83 20.64 7.42
N LEU A 601 7.22 21.04 8.63
CA LEU A 601 6.38 21.87 9.50
C LEU A 601 6.35 23.31 8.99
N GLY A 602 5.48 24.13 9.58
CA GLY A 602 5.29 25.51 9.15
C GLY A 602 6.53 26.40 9.25
N ASP A 603 7.42 26.08 10.19
CA ASP A 603 8.72 26.72 10.34
C ASP A 603 9.76 26.28 9.29
N GLY A 604 9.40 25.35 8.41
CA GLY A 604 10.27 24.75 7.41
C GLY A 604 11.16 23.62 7.95
N ALA A 605 11.04 23.25 9.23
CA ALA A 605 11.78 22.14 9.81
C ALA A 605 11.25 20.81 9.25
N VAL A 606 12.17 19.88 8.98
CA VAL A 606 11.82 18.52 8.61
C VAL A 606 11.45 17.75 9.88
N CYS A 607 10.26 17.17 9.89
CA CYS A 607 9.72 16.40 11.00
C CYS A 607 9.44 14.98 10.54
N ILE A 608 9.86 13.99 11.32
CA ILE A 608 9.64 12.58 11.00
C ILE A 608 8.26 12.17 11.48
N VAL A 609 7.47 11.57 10.58
CA VAL A 609 6.15 11.04 10.90
C VAL A 609 6.32 9.60 11.40
N LEU A 610 5.91 9.36 12.64
CA LEU A 610 6.03 8.06 13.31
C LEU A 610 4.96 7.09 12.84
N ASN A 611 5.23 5.79 13.00
CA ASN A 611 4.27 4.72 12.74
C ASN A 611 3.77 4.15 14.09
N PRO A 612 2.52 4.42 14.50
CA PRO A 612 1.97 3.92 15.76
C PRO A 612 2.01 2.40 15.91
N TRP A 613 1.75 1.65 14.83
CA TRP A 613 1.75 0.18 14.83
C TRP A 613 3.13 -0.37 15.13
N ASP A 614 4.14 0.15 14.46
CA ASP A 614 5.53 -0.24 14.69
C ASP A 614 5.96 0.13 16.11
N LEU A 615 5.55 1.28 16.65
CA LEU A 615 5.88 1.68 18.03
C LEU A 615 5.32 0.69 19.06
N VAL A 616 4.04 0.33 18.95
CA VAL A 616 3.41 -0.66 19.85
C VAL A 616 4.08 -2.02 19.71
N ARG A 617 4.32 -2.49 18.48
CA ARG A 617 5.02 -3.76 18.23
C ARG A 617 6.45 -3.75 18.78
N SER A 618 7.15 -2.63 18.64
CA SER A 618 8.50 -2.45 19.16
C SER A 618 8.54 -2.47 20.68
N ALA A 619 7.54 -1.89 21.34
CA ALA A 619 7.41 -1.98 22.79
C ALA A 619 7.14 -3.44 23.23
N LEU A 620 6.19 -4.14 22.59
CA LEU A 620 5.83 -5.52 22.94
C LEU A 620 6.95 -6.54 22.70
N SER A 621 7.83 -6.29 21.72
CA SER A 621 8.93 -7.21 21.39
C SER A 621 10.14 -7.09 22.33
N ARG A 622 10.19 -6.09 23.21
CA ARG A 622 11.28 -5.91 24.18
C ARG A 622 11.09 -6.86 25.36
N THR A 623 11.59 -8.08 25.23
CA THR A 623 11.68 -9.10 26.30
C THR A 623 13.04 -9.13 27.01
N GLY A 624 13.84 -8.05 26.87
CA GLY A 624 15.13 -7.88 27.56
C GLY A 624 15.03 -6.94 28.77
N PRO A 625 16.04 -6.92 29.67
CA PRO A 625 16.05 -6.03 30.83
C PRO A 625 15.95 -4.57 30.37
N THR A 626 14.78 -3.98 30.57
CA THR A 626 14.51 -2.57 30.38
C THR A 626 15.39 -1.80 31.36
N ARG A 627 16.14 -0.80 30.89
CA ARG A 627 16.84 0.14 31.78
C ARG A 627 15.79 0.74 32.70
N SER A 628 15.81 0.37 33.97
CA SER A 628 14.76 0.70 34.93
C SER A 628 14.52 2.21 34.91
N LEU A 629 13.25 2.61 34.75
CA LEU A 629 12.83 4.00 34.83
C LEU A 629 12.98 4.57 36.24
N ALA A 630 13.13 3.71 37.26
CA ALA A 630 13.08 4.08 38.66
C ALA A 630 14.46 4.27 39.29
N GLN A 631 15.55 3.73 38.73
CA GLN A 631 16.88 3.87 39.31
C GLN A 631 17.92 3.88 38.19
N ALA A 632 18.68 4.96 38.05
CA ALA A 632 19.92 4.94 37.31
C ALA A 632 20.96 4.14 38.13
N PRO A 633 21.37 2.93 37.73
CA PRO A 633 22.61 2.38 38.25
C PRO A 633 23.72 3.20 37.56
N ALA A 634 24.70 3.63 38.35
CA ALA A 634 25.91 4.24 37.81
C ALA A 634 26.43 3.39 36.65
N ALA A 635 26.51 3.98 35.46
CA ALA A 635 27.01 3.32 34.28
C ALA A 635 28.46 2.89 34.54
N VAL A 636 28.67 1.59 34.72
CA VAL A 636 29.97 0.98 34.41
C VAL A 636 29.96 0.85 32.89
N GLU A 637 30.53 1.84 32.21
CA GLU A 637 30.92 1.70 30.81
C GLU A 637 31.95 0.57 30.72
N ILE A 638 31.52 -0.62 30.29
CA ILE A 638 32.46 -1.60 29.75
C ILE A 638 32.66 -1.22 28.28
N GLN A 639 33.62 -0.32 28.04
CA GLN A 639 34.18 -0.16 26.70
C GLN A 639 34.89 -1.47 26.33
N PRO A 640 34.70 -2.04 25.12
CA PRO A 640 35.56 -3.14 24.68
C PRO A 640 37.00 -2.61 24.62
N PRO A 641 37.98 -3.29 25.22
CA PRO A 641 39.36 -2.84 25.17
C PRO A 641 39.83 -2.83 23.71
N GLN A 642 40.53 -1.77 23.30
CA GLN A 642 41.13 -1.56 21.96
C GLN A 642 42.18 -2.63 21.56
N SER A 643 42.19 -3.80 22.20
CA SER A 643 43.24 -4.83 22.09
C SER A 643 42.75 -6.19 21.57
N TYR A 644 41.47 -6.35 21.24
CA TYR A 644 40.97 -7.64 20.75
C TYR A 644 41.30 -7.87 19.28
N ARG A 645 42.18 -8.87 19.06
CA ARG A 645 42.57 -9.37 17.73
C ARG A 645 41.65 -10.49 17.27
N VAL A 646 41.06 -10.36 16.08
CA VAL A 646 40.16 -11.34 15.46
C VAL A 646 40.80 -11.88 14.18
N LEU A 647 40.75 -13.20 13.98
CA LEU A 647 41.14 -13.82 12.72
C LEU A 647 39.89 -14.05 11.87
N LEU A 648 39.90 -13.52 10.64
CA LEU A 648 38.83 -13.66 9.67
C LEU A 648 39.29 -14.54 8.50
N ALA A 649 38.69 -15.70 8.30
CA ALA A 649 38.95 -16.62 7.19
C ALA A 649 37.76 -16.61 6.21
N GLU A 650 37.97 -16.09 5.01
CA GLU A 650 36.92 -15.96 3.99
C GLU A 650 37.58 -16.00 2.61
N ASP A 651 37.08 -16.82 1.69
CA ASP A 651 37.69 -17.02 0.38
C ASP A 651 37.26 -15.95 -0.64
N SER A 652 36.02 -15.46 -0.52
CA SER A 652 35.49 -14.38 -1.34
C SER A 652 36.15 -13.04 -1.00
N ILE A 653 36.77 -12.43 -2.01
CA ILE A 653 37.47 -11.14 -1.88
C ILE A 653 36.51 -10.04 -1.39
N THR A 654 35.27 -10.01 -1.90
CA THR A 654 34.28 -8.98 -1.58
C THR A 654 33.77 -9.12 -0.15
N THR A 655 33.37 -10.33 0.25
CA THR A 655 32.91 -10.64 1.61
C THR A 655 34.01 -10.35 2.64
N ARG A 656 35.24 -10.77 2.36
CA ARG A 656 36.40 -10.54 3.24
C ARG A 656 36.68 -9.05 3.46
N ILE A 657 36.55 -8.21 2.43
CA ILE A 657 36.72 -6.75 2.56
C ILE A 657 35.59 -6.13 3.39
N GLN A 658 34.36 -6.58 3.18
CA GLN A 658 33.18 -6.09 3.89
C GLN A 658 33.23 -6.43 5.38
N GLU A 659 33.45 -7.71 5.72
CA GLU A 659 33.52 -8.17 7.11
C GLU A 659 34.70 -7.55 7.86
N ARG A 660 35.87 -7.43 7.21
CA ARG A 660 37.01 -6.72 7.80
C ARG A 660 36.65 -5.28 8.17
N ARG A 661 36.01 -4.53 7.27
CA ARG A 661 35.61 -3.12 7.53
C ARG A 661 34.63 -3.02 8.69
N ILE A 662 33.65 -3.92 8.76
CA ILE A 662 32.66 -3.96 9.85
C ILE A 662 33.35 -4.15 11.21
N LEU A 663 34.27 -5.11 11.29
CA LEU A 663 34.99 -5.44 12.50
C LEU A 663 35.99 -4.34 12.91
N GLU A 664 36.71 -3.75 11.95
CA GLU A 664 37.64 -2.63 12.22
C GLU A 664 36.91 -1.37 12.69
N GLN A 665 35.75 -1.04 12.08
CA GLN A 665 34.89 0.06 12.53
C GLN A 665 34.35 -0.15 13.94
N ALA A 666 34.13 -1.40 14.33
CA ALA A 666 33.72 -1.77 15.68
C ALA A 666 34.87 -1.79 16.70
N GLY A 667 36.10 -1.48 16.29
CA GLY A 667 37.26 -1.34 17.16
C GLY A 667 38.12 -2.61 17.31
N TYR A 668 37.89 -3.66 16.53
CA TYR A 668 38.70 -4.88 16.56
C TYR A 668 39.92 -4.78 15.64
N THR A 669 41.03 -5.41 16.03
CA THR A 669 42.19 -5.59 15.15
C THR A 669 42.01 -6.87 14.32
N VAL A 670 41.79 -6.74 13.02
CA VAL A 670 41.44 -7.89 12.16
C VAL A 670 42.67 -8.39 11.40
N THR A 671 42.94 -9.69 11.51
CA THR A 671 43.87 -10.39 10.61
C THR A 671 43.04 -11.20 9.62
N VAL A 672 43.28 -11.03 8.32
CA VAL A 672 42.52 -11.72 7.28
C VAL A 672 43.28 -12.93 6.73
N ALA A 673 42.56 -14.00 6.41
CA ALA A 673 43.04 -15.21 5.75
C ALA A 673 42.18 -15.52 4.51
N VAL A 674 42.82 -16.05 3.46
CA VAL A 674 42.16 -16.32 2.18
C VAL A 674 41.50 -17.70 2.10
N ASP A 675 41.82 -18.59 3.04
CA ASP A 675 41.13 -19.87 3.26
C ASP A 675 41.53 -20.47 4.61
N GLY A 676 41.00 -21.65 4.94
CA GLY A 676 41.23 -22.28 6.24
C GLY A 676 42.69 -22.70 6.47
N MET A 677 43.46 -23.03 5.44
CA MET A 677 44.86 -23.41 5.61
C MET A 677 45.73 -22.19 5.92
N ASP A 678 45.50 -21.07 5.21
CA ASP A 678 46.15 -19.79 5.51
C ASP A 678 45.76 -19.27 6.91
N ALA A 679 44.49 -19.48 7.32
CA ALA A 679 44.05 -19.16 8.68
C ALA A 679 44.80 -19.99 9.73
N TRP A 680 45.00 -21.30 9.48
CA TRP A 680 45.77 -22.17 10.36
C TRP A 680 47.24 -21.76 10.46
N GLU A 681 47.89 -21.43 9.35
CA GLU A 681 49.28 -20.92 9.37
C GLU A 681 49.41 -19.62 10.17
N LYS A 682 48.41 -18.72 10.07
CA LYS A 682 48.34 -17.48 10.84
C LYS A 682 48.12 -17.70 12.33
N PHE A 683 47.32 -18.70 12.72
CA PHE A 683 47.22 -19.13 14.12
C PHE A 683 48.57 -19.54 14.70
N MET A 684 49.39 -20.25 13.93
CA MET A 684 50.68 -20.75 14.38
C MET A 684 51.78 -19.68 14.42
N SER A 685 51.70 -18.66 13.54
CA SER A 685 52.76 -17.68 13.33
C SER A 685 52.50 -16.29 13.94
N ALA A 686 51.25 -15.84 14.06
CA ALA A 686 50.92 -14.42 14.29
C ALA A 686 50.47 -14.04 15.71
N GLY A 687 50.41 -14.99 16.66
CA GLY A 687 50.17 -14.73 18.09
C GLY A 687 48.78 -14.14 18.41
N PRO A 688 48.36 -14.07 19.69
CA PRO A 688 47.04 -14.52 20.09
C PRO A 688 45.87 -13.78 19.46
N PHE A 689 44.94 -14.60 18.98
CA PHE A 689 43.62 -14.20 18.57
C PHE A 689 42.65 -14.45 19.72
N HIS A 690 41.60 -13.64 19.76
CA HIS A 690 40.54 -13.72 20.76
C HIS A 690 39.25 -14.27 20.17
N ALA A 691 39.14 -14.30 18.84
CA ALA A 691 38.08 -15.01 18.14
C ALA A 691 38.52 -15.41 16.73
N LEU A 692 37.86 -16.44 16.21
CA LEU A 692 37.88 -16.88 14.82
C LEU A 692 36.50 -16.62 14.19
N ILE A 693 36.48 -15.94 13.06
CA ILE A 693 35.34 -15.88 12.15
C ILE A 693 35.76 -16.61 10.88
N SER A 694 35.02 -17.63 10.49
CA SER A 694 35.36 -18.45 9.31
C SER A 694 34.15 -18.68 8.44
N ASP A 695 34.30 -18.49 7.15
CA ASP A 695 33.39 -19.09 6.19
C ASP A 695 33.43 -20.62 6.29
N VAL A 696 32.31 -21.26 6.04
CA VAL A 696 32.21 -22.71 5.98
C VAL A 696 32.77 -23.23 4.66
N GLU A 697 32.41 -22.60 3.55
CA GLU A 697 32.79 -23.08 2.21
C GLU A 697 34.09 -22.41 1.75
N MET A 698 35.24 -23.04 2.02
CA MET A 698 36.55 -22.52 1.61
C MET A 698 37.41 -23.61 0.94
N PRO A 699 38.28 -23.25 -0.03
CA PRO A 699 39.18 -24.20 -0.68
C PRO A 699 40.27 -24.71 0.28
N ARG A 700 40.80 -25.90 0.01
CA ARG A 700 41.85 -26.62 0.78
C ARG A 700 41.42 -27.09 2.18
N LEU A 701 40.96 -26.18 3.03
CA LEU A 701 40.44 -26.48 4.36
C LEU A 701 39.18 -25.64 4.59
N ASP A 702 38.06 -26.33 4.79
CA ASP A 702 36.75 -25.74 5.03
C ASP A 702 36.63 -25.23 6.49
N GLY A 703 35.61 -24.41 6.76
CA GLY A 703 35.41 -23.82 8.09
C GLY A 703 35.17 -24.86 9.18
N PHE A 704 34.52 -25.98 8.85
CA PHE A 704 34.34 -27.10 9.79
C PHE A 704 35.66 -27.79 10.12
N GLY A 705 36.49 -28.08 9.11
CA GLY A 705 37.81 -28.67 9.28
C GLY A 705 38.76 -27.75 10.05
N LEU A 706 38.71 -26.44 9.80
CA LEU A 706 39.46 -25.45 10.56
C LEU A 706 39.02 -25.43 12.03
N ALA A 707 37.71 -25.37 12.30
CA ALA A 707 37.19 -25.37 13.67
C ALA A 707 37.60 -26.62 14.45
N ALA A 708 37.46 -27.81 13.84
CA ALA A 708 37.88 -29.07 14.45
C ALA A 708 39.39 -29.07 14.77
N ARG A 709 40.22 -28.51 13.89
CA ARG A 709 41.67 -28.45 14.08
C ARG A 709 42.07 -27.47 15.19
N VAL A 710 41.39 -26.31 15.28
CA VAL A 710 41.55 -25.34 16.38
C VAL A 710 41.17 -25.97 17.72
N ARG A 711 40.09 -26.76 17.78
CA ARG A 711 39.66 -27.47 19.00
C ARG A 711 40.59 -28.60 19.42
N GLN A 712 41.35 -29.20 18.51
CA GLN A 712 42.32 -30.25 18.85
C GLN A 712 43.61 -29.69 19.48
N ASP A 713 43.93 -28.41 19.25
CA ASP A 713 45.12 -27.77 19.80
C ASP A 713 44.87 -27.25 21.22
N LYS A 714 45.63 -27.77 22.20
CA LYS A 714 45.50 -27.40 23.62
C LYS A 714 45.64 -25.89 23.87
N LYS A 715 46.26 -25.14 22.97
CA LYS A 715 46.44 -23.69 23.09
C LYS A 715 45.18 -22.89 22.73
N TRP A 716 44.33 -23.40 21.85
CA TRP A 716 43.18 -22.67 21.27
C TRP A 716 41.83 -23.33 21.53
N GLN A 717 41.80 -24.35 22.39
CA GLN A 717 40.61 -25.12 22.72
C GLN A 717 39.41 -24.26 23.14
N GLU A 718 39.65 -23.18 23.89
CA GLU A 718 38.60 -22.28 24.39
C GLU A 718 38.32 -21.08 23.48
N LEU A 719 39.02 -20.94 22.35
CA LEU A 719 38.86 -19.79 21.46
C LEU A 719 37.42 -19.70 20.91
N PRO A 720 36.73 -18.55 21.02
CA PRO A 720 35.47 -18.33 20.32
C PRO A 720 35.57 -18.56 18.81
N ILE A 721 34.71 -19.42 18.26
CA ILE A 721 34.61 -19.69 16.81
C ILE A 721 33.19 -19.36 16.32
N ILE A 722 33.10 -18.48 15.33
CA ILE A 722 31.88 -18.13 14.62
C ILE A 722 32.00 -18.65 13.18
N LEU A 723 31.04 -19.48 12.77
CA LEU A 723 30.95 -19.96 11.40
C LEU A 723 29.94 -19.12 10.61
N VAL A 724 30.35 -18.63 9.45
CA VAL A 724 29.52 -17.88 8.50
C VAL A 724 29.28 -18.78 7.28
N THR A 725 28.05 -18.88 6.78
CA THR A 725 27.71 -19.91 5.78
C THR A 725 26.56 -19.53 4.84
N SER A 726 26.60 -20.01 3.61
CA SER A 726 25.50 -19.94 2.64
C SER A 726 24.39 -20.99 2.91
N LEU A 727 24.67 -22.02 3.70
CA LEU A 727 23.84 -23.22 3.84
C LEU A 727 22.82 -23.08 4.98
N VAL A 728 21.53 -23.29 4.65
CA VAL A 728 20.39 -23.08 5.56
C VAL A 728 19.95 -24.39 6.27
N SER A 729 20.59 -25.53 5.95
CA SER A 729 20.12 -26.83 6.44
C SER A 729 20.35 -27.03 7.95
N ASP A 730 19.37 -27.64 8.64
CA ASP A 730 19.50 -27.96 10.07
C ASP A 730 20.57 -29.05 10.34
N ALA A 731 20.95 -29.82 9.31
CA ALA A 731 22.04 -30.79 9.39
C ALA A 731 23.41 -30.10 9.51
N ASP A 732 23.61 -28.99 8.80
CA ASP A 732 24.86 -28.22 8.84
C ASP A 732 25.02 -27.44 10.14
N LYS A 733 23.92 -26.92 10.71
CA LYS A 733 23.92 -26.32 12.06
C LYS A 733 24.32 -27.33 13.13
N LYS A 734 23.78 -28.54 13.07
CA LYS A 734 24.11 -29.62 14.02
C LYS A 734 25.59 -30.00 13.91
N ARG A 735 26.09 -30.14 12.69
CA ARG A 735 27.51 -30.40 12.40
C ARG A 735 28.43 -29.29 12.90
N GLY A 736 28.01 -28.02 12.80
CA GLY A 736 28.74 -26.86 13.34
C GLY A 736 28.90 -26.88 14.86
N ILE A 737 27.85 -27.28 15.59
CA ILE A 737 27.89 -27.45 17.05
C ILE A 737 28.82 -28.62 17.42
N ASP A 738 28.73 -29.74 16.69
CA ASP A 738 29.53 -30.95 16.96
C ASP A 738 31.04 -30.73 16.75
N VAL A 739 31.46 -29.84 15.83
CA VAL A 739 32.87 -29.46 15.64
C VAL A 739 33.35 -28.35 16.59
N GLY A 740 32.48 -27.88 17.48
CA GLY A 740 32.82 -26.95 18.56
C GLY A 740 32.73 -25.46 18.20
N ALA A 741 31.94 -25.07 17.19
CA ALA A 741 31.65 -23.66 16.95
C ALA A 741 30.72 -23.09 18.04
N ASN A 742 30.95 -21.84 18.45
CA ASN A 742 30.17 -21.16 19.49
C ASN A 742 28.94 -20.43 18.92
N ALA A 743 28.98 -20.07 17.64
CA ALA A 743 27.87 -19.45 16.94
C ALA A 743 27.91 -19.75 15.44
N TYR A 744 26.75 -19.64 14.80
CA TYR A 744 26.54 -19.90 13.39
C TYR A 744 25.69 -18.78 12.79
N ILE A 745 26.17 -18.15 11.71
CA ILE A 745 25.53 -17.02 11.03
C ILE A 745 25.30 -17.37 9.57
N VAL A 746 24.06 -17.19 9.09
CA VAL A 746 23.68 -17.46 7.71
C VAL A 746 23.93 -16.22 6.85
N LYS A 747 24.69 -16.36 5.74
CA LYS A 747 25.08 -15.29 4.80
C LYS A 747 23.87 -14.58 4.16
N SER A 748 22.78 -15.31 3.92
CA SER A 748 21.54 -14.72 3.36
C SER A 748 20.82 -13.77 4.32
N THR A 749 21.11 -13.84 5.61
CA THR A 749 20.55 -12.97 6.67
C THR A 749 21.66 -12.12 7.32
N PHE A 750 22.75 -11.87 6.59
CA PHE A 750 23.93 -11.19 7.12
C PHE A 750 23.58 -9.73 7.52
N ASP A 751 23.51 -9.50 8.83
CA ASP A 751 23.30 -8.20 9.46
C ASP A 751 24.55 -7.84 10.29
N GLN A 752 25.11 -6.65 10.04
CA GLN A 752 26.23 -6.09 10.77
C GLN A 752 26.03 -6.13 12.29
N LYS A 753 24.80 -5.85 12.77
CA LYS A 753 24.48 -5.89 14.20
C LYS A 753 24.60 -7.32 14.75
N VAL A 754 24.10 -8.32 14.03
CA VAL A 754 24.11 -9.73 14.46
C VAL A 754 25.55 -10.27 14.60
N LEU A 755 26.43 -9.99 13.64
CA LEU A 755 27.83 -10.43 13.71
C LEU A 755 28.56 -9.80 14.91
N LEU A 756 28.39 -8.48 15.10
CA LEU A 756 29.05 -7.74 16.17
C LEU A 756 28.52 -8.10 17.56
N ASP A 757 27.20 -8.26 17.71
CA ASP A 757 26.61 -8.64 18.99
C ASP A 757 26.95 -10.10 19.36
N THR A 758 27.00 -11.00 18.37
CA THR A 758 27.45 -12.38 18.57
C THR A 758 28.90 -12.41 19.03
N LEU A 759 29.78 -11.64 18.39
CA LEU A 759 31.19 -11.55 18.76
C LEU A 759 31.38 -10.94 20.15
N ARG A 760 30.67 -9.84 20.48
CA ARG A 760 30.71 -9.18 21.80
C ARG A 760 30.23 -10.08 22.95
N ARG A 761 29.31 -11.00 22.67
CA ARG A 761 28.84 -11.97 23.67
C ARG A 761 29.90 -13.05 23.96
N LEU A 762 30.81 -13.29 23.03
CA LEU A 762 31.76 -14.39 23.09
C LEU A 762 33.19 -13.98 23.51
N VAL A 763 33.57 -12.70 23.40
CA VAL A 763 34.94 -12.18 23.60
C VAL A 763 35.02 -11.14 24.72
#